data_AF-A0A926ZGD2-F1
#
_entry.id   AF-A0A926ZGD2-F1
#
_cell.length_a   1.000
_cell.length_b   1.000
_cell.length_c   1.000
_cell.angle_alpha   90.00
_cell.angle_beta   90.00
_cell.angle_gamma   90.00
#
_symmetry.space_group_name_H-M   'P 1'
#
loop_
_entity.id
_entity.type
_entity.pdbx_description
1 polymer ?
#
loop_
_entity_poly.entity_id
_entity_poly.type
_entity_poly.pdbx_seq_one_letter_code
_entity_poly.pdbx_strand_id
1 'polypeptide(L)'
;MTLQFKHFDTRLNQWIENPSDPSGILTEELQNTLLEAFFPDAKNDFSFGHIDENSAPEDLYNHPENHVLLLSSGGRLVYGPQKYLETIQAICPDQKDRGAYGSIFIGACQNAVKHPVNILIVDDITGENGDILPNDIAWRLVGDCHGKISPELATELSGTVSNVIQHRLGCFGGELDRRFGKGTVAPFRLNELPIKEKLNTTIDLILPTSSFKGGDKKNNPIRPGLYTDQMVFIGEKDRSQPSLVAISQTLDCAPFGIKDFLRQIEQEALELASIQKDPRKVAQRYCEAYEKFQKNRQLQIEENPEQNDISETETASQQDPIMYRLIKADLEGHCQLLSSQKVVDELERFMQNQWRDLSLGKTLKFNRAMIIPSKDLINGEICDMRFPEGEEILNFRSPYLNSNGMCISKNKYVPDALDPNGKPLLGVVVVNDETRERIAQRIAALQDKGIQTDEIVPAETESERQGRDFDGDTIGTETATKYPKFTQEVKRRNLPENAYSPIKKEEKASFPPDKPFEEIAIFMSDGISVGVINNHATAIEALESEIDLLQEYGNLSQKVEYVKTVGEHYNQLISQENNQRNPIPIKSQYRDYIVQFAQIANQTELTPELINQALLLNRQMYHDMIGEAGYQNQIAVDIFKSNRAPDLDVVKENSRLLHRNVEYIKSKKQHDVFRESGISTNGLSPRELMIQLVNEIY
;
A
#
# COMPACT_ATOMS: atom_id res chain seq x y z
N MET A 1 5.47 -17.71 -25.49
CA MET A 1 6.89 -17.45 -25.82
C MET A 1 7.58 -17.07 -24.51
N THR A 2 8.89 -17.25 -24.40
CA THR A 2 9.65 -16.75 -23.25
C THR A 2 10.59 -15.65 -23.73
N LEU A 3 10.47 -14.45 -23.17
CA LEU A 3 11.43 -13.37 -23.37
C LEU A 3 12.65 -13.61 -22.49
N GLN A 4 13.85 -13.44 -23.05
CA GLN A 4 15.10 -13.51 -22.31
C GLN A 4 15.74 -12.13 -22.24
N PHE A 5 15.96 -11.64 -21.04
CA PHE A 5 16.57 -10.34 -20.76
C PHE A 5 18.02 -10.53 -20.33
N LYS A 6 18.93 -9.74 -20.89
CA LYS A 6 20.29 -9.57 -20.34
C LYS A 6 20.31 -8.37 -19.40
N HIS A 7 21.12 -8.44 -18.35
CA HIS A 7 21.24 -7.37 -17.37
C HIS A 7 22.53 -6.58 -17.58
N PHE A 8 22.47 -5.25 -17.55
CA PHE A 8 23.64 -4.38 -17.65
C PHE A 8 23.59 -3.23 -16.64
N ASP A 9 24.77 -2.75 -16.26
CA ASP A 9 24.95 -1.54 -15.44
C ASP A 9 24.93 -0.33 -16.38
N THR A 10 24.00 0.60 -16.14
CA THR A 10 23.78 1.78 -17.01
C THR A 10 24.95 2.75 -16.96
N ARG A 11 25.57 2.96 -15.80
CA ARG A 11 26.68 3.88 -15.60
C ARG A 11 27.99 3.33 -16.17
N LEU A 12 28.25 2.04 -15.96
CA LEU A 12 29.45 1.39 -16.51
C LEU A 12 29.27 1.02 -17.98
N ASN A 13 28.03 0.97 -18.48
CA ASN A 13 27.67 0.50 -19.80
C ASN A 13 28.24 -0.90 -20.11
N GLN A 14 28.11 -1.81 -19.14
CA GLN A 14 28.67 -3.16 -19.18
C GLN A 14 27.65 -4.20 -18.73
N TRP A 15 27.67 -5.36 -19.38
CA TRP A 15 26.87 -6.51 -18.97
C TRP A 15 27.24 -6.96 -17.56
N ILE A 16 26.24 -7.29 -16.75
CA ILE A 16 26.45 -7.82 -15.40
C ILE A 16 26.81 -9.30 -15.51
N GLU A 17 27.94 -9.68 -14.92
CA GLU A 17 28.39 -11.07 -14.87
C GLU A 17 27.46 -11.93 -14.00
N ASN A 18 27.24 -13.19 -14.38
CA ASN A 18 26.45 -14.11 -13.60
C ASN A 18 27.27 -14.60 -12.37
N PRO A 19 26.82 -14.36 -11.13
CA PRO A 19 27.56 -14.80 -9.94
C PRO A 19 27.78 -16.31 -9.85
N SER A 20 26.91 -17.10 -10.49
CA SER A 20 26.98 -18.57 -10.53
C SER A 20 27.82 -19.11 -11.70
N ASP A 21 28.08 -18.27 -12.70
CA ASP A 21 28.93 -18.57 -13.86
C ASP A 21 29.68 -17.30 -14.28
N PRO A 22 30.89 -17.06 -13.76
CA PRO A 22 31.67 -15.85 -14.05
C PRO A 22 32.03 -15.67 -15.53
N SER A 23 31.78 -16.67 -16.40
CA SER A 23 31.96 -16.57 -17.84
C SER A 23 30.67 -16.16 -18.59
N GLY A 24 29.55 -16.11 -17.89
CA GLY A 24 28.22 -15.82 -18.43
C GLY A 24 27.68 -14.45 -18.04
N ILE A 25 26.70 -13.98 -18.81
CA ILE A 25 25.93 -12.76 -18.51
C ILE A 25 24.74 -13.13 -17.62
N LEU A 26 24.41 -12.30 -16.64
CA LEU A 26 23.19 -12.42 -15.86
C LEU A 26 21.97 -12.26 -16.78
N THR A 27 21.09 -13.27 -16.79
CA THR A 27 19.88 -13.26 -17.60
C THR A 27 18.64 -13.59 -16.76
N GLU A 28 17.50 -13.07 -17.20
CA GLU A 28 16.19 -13.31 -16.60
C GLU A 28 15.20 -13.70 -17.70
N GLU A 29 14.34 -14.68 -17.41
CA GLU A 29 13.28 -15.12 -18.31
C GLU A 29 11.92 -14.63 -17.82
N LEU A 30 11.17 -13.98 -18.71
CA LEU A 30 9.80 -13.55 -18.45
C LEU A 30 8.83 -14.23 -19.41
N GLN A 31 7.71 -14.68 -18.87
CA GLN A 31 6.63 -15.36 -19.59
C GLN A 31 5.28 -14.75 -19.22
N ASN A 32 4.30 -14.88 -20.11
CA ASN A 32 2.94 -14.38 -19.91
C ASN A 32 2.93 -12.87 -19.59
N THR A 33 3.73 -12.11 -20.33
CA THR A 33 3.81 -10.65 -20.15
C THR A 33 3.09 -9.92 -21.28
N LEU A 34 2.64 -8.69 -21.01
CA LEU A 34 2.11 -7.84 -22.07
C LEU A 34 3.20 -7.45 -23.06
N LEU A 35 4.45 -7.27 -22.63
CA LEU A 35 5.56 -6.99 -23.53
C LEU A 35 5.75 -8.13 -24.55
N GLU A 36 5.74 -9.38 -24.10
CA GLU A 36 5.77 -10.56 -24.98
C GLU A 36 4.60 -10.55 -25.96
N ALA A 37 3.39 -10.23 -25.49
CA ALA A 37 2.20 -10.23 -26.31
C ALA A 37 2.21 -9.18 -27.43
N PHE A 38 2.81 -7.99 -27.18
CA PHE A 38 2.99 -6.91 -28.17
C PHE A 38 4.18 -7.14 -29.10
N PHE A 39 5.20 -7.90 -28.66
CA PHE A 39 6.42 -8.15 -29.44
C PHE A 39 6.70 -9.65 -29.56
N PRO A 40 5.85 -10.40 -30.29
CA PRO A 40 5.87 -11.86 -30.32
C PRO A 40 7.08 -12.47 -31.04
N ASP A 41 7.96 -11.66 -31.64
CA ASP A 41 9.19 -12.09 -32.31
C ASP A 41 10.47 -11.67 -31.55
N ALA A 42 10.33 -10.90 -30.46
CA ALA A 42 11.44 -10.20 -29.79
C ALA A 42 12.13 -11.03 -28.69
N LYS A 43 12.36 -12.32 -28.94
CA LYS A 43 12.78 -13.29 -27.91
C LYS A 43 13.98 -12.84 -27.06
N ASN A 44 15.02 -12.32 -27.71
CA ASN A 44 16.31 -11.97 -27.08
C ASN A 44 16.67 -10.50 -27.33
N ASP A 45 15.69 -9.67 -27.70
CA ASP A 45 15.94 -8.30 -28.15
C ASP A 45 15.95 -7.30 -26.98
N PHE A 46 15.49 -7.71 -25.79
CA PHE A 46 15.35 -6.82 -24.64
C PHE A 46 16.44 -7.04 -23.59
N SER A 47 16.70 -6.00 -22.82
CA SER A 47 17.63 -6.00 -21.70
C SER A 47 17.12 -5.15 -20.55
N PHE A 48 17.58 -5.47 -19.34
CA PHE A 48 17.35 -4.67 -18.14
C PHE A 48 18.58 -3.84 -17.80
N GLY A 49 18.41 -2.53 -17.82
CA GLY A 49 19.36 -1.58 -17.23
C GLY A 49 19.07 -1.38 -15.75
N HIS A 50 20.11 -1.36 -14.93
CA HIS A 50 20.03 -1.06 -13.49
C HIS A 50 20.62 0.31 -13.20
N ILE A 51 19.93 1.05 -12.34
CA ILE A 51 20.36 2.35 -11.81
C ILE A 51 20.70 2.22 -10.32
N ASP A 52 21.59 3.08 -9.86
CA ASP A 52 21.94 3.27 -8.46
C ASP A 52 21.67 4.72 -8.02
N GLU A 53 21.90 5.01 -6.73
CA GLU A 53 21.72 6.34 -6.14
C GLU A 53 22.58 7.46 -6.77
N ASN A 54 23.58 7.10 -7.58
CA ASN A 54 24.48 8.03 -8.25
C ASN A 54 24.21 8.14 -9.75
N SER A 55 23.21 7.43 -10.27
CA SER A 55 22.89 7.41 -11.70
C SER A 55 22.29 8.74 -12.14
N ALA A 56 22.74 9.23 -13.29
CA ALA A 56 22.29 10.47 -13.91
C ALA A 56 21.57 10.19 -15.24
N PRO A 57 20.75 11.12 -15.77
CA PRO A 57 20.08 10.93 -17.05
C PRO A 57 21.03 10.56 -18.20
N GLU A 58 22.25 11.09 -18.20
CA GLU A 58 23.28 10.81 -19.20
C GLU A 58 23.67 9.32 -19.28
N ASP A 59 23.61 8.61 -18.15
CA ASP A 59 23.93 7.18 -18.06
C ASP A 59 22.89 6.32 -18.80
N LEU A 60 21.65 6.82 -18.92
CA LEU A 60 20.53 6.07 -19.49
C LEU A 60 20.52 6.11 -21.03
N TYR A 61 21.29 6.97 -21.67
CA TYR A 61 21.37 7.04 -23.14
C TYR A 61 22.29 5.96 -23.74
N ASN A 62 23.15 5.35 -22.93
CA ASN A 62 24.15 4.39 -23.40
C ASN A 62 23.65 2.94 -23.21
N HIS A 63 23.95 2.09 -24.18
CA HIS A 63 23.65 0.65 -24.11
C HIS A 63 24.73 -0.15 -24.85
N PRO A 64 25.16 -1.34 -24.37
CA PRO A 64 26.24 -2.12 -24.99
C PRO A 64 25.97 -2.52 -26.46
N GLU A 65 24.71 -2.65 -26.83
CA GLU A 65 24.24 -2.99 -28.19
C GLU A 65 23.53 -1.83 -28.91
N ASN A 66 23.69 -0.57 -28.47
CA ASN A 66 23.00 0.60 -29.03
C ASN A 66 21.45 0.50 -29.03
N HIS A 67 20.89 -0.19 -28.04
CA HIS A 67 19.45 -0.17 -27.78
C HIS A 67 19.05 1.14 -27.11
N VAL A 68 17.76 1.48 -27.20
CA VAL A 68 17.20 2.67 -26.56
C VAL A 68 16.31 2.29 -25.40
N LEU A 69 16.17 3.21 -24.45
CA LEU A 69 15.26 3.07 -23.34
C LEU A 69 13.81 3.11 -23.86
N LEU A 70 13.04 2.05 -23.60
CA LEU A 70 11.65 1.92 -24.06
C LEU A 70 10.67 2.24 -22.94
N LEU A 71 10.85 1.62 -21.77
CA LEU A 71 9.97 1.71 -20.59
C LEU A 71 10.81 1.79 -19.31
N SER A 72 10.22 2.29 -18.24
CA SER A 72 10.82 2.24 -16.90
C SER A 72 9.81 1.74 -15.86
N SER A 73 10.31 1.06 -14.83
CA SER A 73 9.51 0.55 -13.72
C SER A 73 10.33 0.66 -12.43
N GLY A 74 10.28 1.83 -11.79
CA GLY A 74 11.19 2.16 -10.68
C GLY A 74 12.64 2.09 -11.14
N GLY A 75 13.47 1.36 -10.42
CA GLY A 75 14.89 1.14 -10.78
C GLY A 75 15.15 0.17 -11.93
N ARG A 76 14.11 -0.48 -12.49
CA ARG A 76 14.25 -1.42 -13.63
C ARG A 76 13.94 -0.72 -14.94
N LEU A 77 14.94 -0.62 -15.82
CA LEU A 77 14.83 0.05 -17.11
C LEU A 77 14.80 -0.97 -18.26
N VAL A 78 13.85 -0.85 -19.17
CA VAL A 78 13.69 -1.78 -20.30
C VAL A 78 14.29 -1.17 -21.55
N TYR A 79 15.34 -1.79 -22.08
CA TYR A 79 15.99 -1.38 -23.32
C TYR A 79 15.64 -2.35 -24.46
N GLY A 80 15.56 -1.82 -25.68
CA GLY A 80 15.42 -2.64 -26.88
C GLY A 80 15.75 -1.88 -28.17
N PRO A 81 15.74 -2.56 -29.32
CA PRO A 81 15.97 -1.94 -30.62
C PRO A 81 15.05 -0.74 -30.89
N GLN A 82 15.60 0.31 -31.52
CA GLN A 82 14.87 1.53 -31.88
C GLN A 82 13.54 1.28 -32.61
N LYS A 83 13.45 0.21 -33.42
CA LYS A 83 12.24 -0.18 -34.15
C LYS A 83 11.02 -0.43 -33.24
N TYR A 84 11.22 -0.75 -31.96
CA TYR A 84 10.12 -0.99 -31.02
C TYR A 84 9.58 0.29 -30.37
N LEU A 85 10.33 1.40 -30.44
CA LEU A 85 9.93 2.65 -29.81
C LEU A 85 8.64 3.22 -30.40
N GLU A 86 8.44 3.11 -31.72
CA GLU A 86 7.22 3.59 -32.38
C GLU A 86 5.95 2.90 -31.82
N THR A 87 6.01 1.57 -31.65
CA THR A 87 4.92 0.80 -31.06
C THR A 87 4.68 1.22 -29.61
N ILE A 88 5.74 1.35 -28.81
CA ILE A 88 5.62 1.80 -27.41
C ILE A 88 5.01 3.20 -27.32
N GLN A 89 5.44 4.14 -28.16
CA GLN A 89 4.90 5.50 -28.20
C GLN A 89 3.44 5.54 -28.68
N ALA A 90 3.04 4.63 -29.57
CA ALA A 90 1.64 4.53 -29.97
C ALA A 90 0.73 4.05 -28.83
N ILE A 91 1.24 3.13 -27.99
CA ILE A 91 0.50 2.57 -26.85
C ILE A 91 0.55 3.54 -25.64
N CYS A 92 1.67 4.23 -25.45
CA CYS A 92 1.93 5.22 -24.40
C CYS A 92 2.24 6.59 -25.04
N PRO A 93 1.24 7.33 -25.54
CA PRO A 93 1.45 8.58 -26.27
C PRO A 93 1.96 9.72 -25.40
N ASP A 94 1.67 9.71 -24.10
CA ASP A 94 2.34 10.59 -23.14
C ASP A 94 3.64 9.91 -22.68
N GLN A 95 4.76 10.61 -22.78
CA GLN A 95 6.07 10.08 -22.37
C GLN A 95 6.06 9.58 -20.92
N LYS A 96 5.28 10.20 -20.02
CA LYS A 96 5.19 9.76 -18.62
C LYS A 96 4.60 8.36 -18.50
N ASP A 97 3.72 7.96 -19.42
CA ASP A 97 3.01 6.68 -19.36
C ASP A 97 3.97 5.49 -19.54
N ARG A 98 5.08 5.70 -20.27
CA ARG A 98 6.17 4.72 -20.43
C ARG A 98 6.85 4.36 -19.12
N GLY A 99 6.88 5.28 -18.15
CA GLY A 99 7.37 5.02 -16.80
C GLY A 99 6.25 4.66 -15.81
N ALA A 100 5.09 5.30 -15.93
CA ALA A 100 3.97 5.11 -15.00
C ALA A 100 3.37 3.70 -15.09
N TYR A 101 3.47 3.10 -16.28
CA TYR A 101 2.87 1.81 -16.61
C TYR A 101 3.88 0.78 -17.09
N GLY A 102 5.19 1.02 -17.02
CA GLY A 102 6.20 0.05 -17.45
C GLY A 102 6.05 -1.31 -16.74
N SER A 103 5.68 -1.30 -15.46
CA SER A 103 5.39 -2.51 -14.67
C SER A 103 4.23 -3.36 -15.20
N ILE A 104 3.29 -2.76 -15.94
CA ILE A 104 2.18 -3.48 -16.59
C ILE A 104 2.70 -4.34 -17.75
N PHE A 105 3.74 -3.88 -18.45
CA PHE A 105 4.31 -4.59 -19.60
C PHE A 105 5.23 -5.73 -19.18
N ILE A 106 6.04 -5.55 -18.14
CA ILE A 106 7.02 -6.55 -17.70
C ILE A 106 6.51 -7.48 -16.59
N GLY A 107 5.40 -7.15 -15.94
CA GLY A 107 4.85 -7.98 -14.87
C GLY A 107 4.31 -9.30 -15.42
N ALA A 108 4.96 -10.40 -15.08
CA ALA A 108 4.52 -11.74 -15.45
C ALA A 108 3.15 -12.07 -14.83
N CYS A 109 2.29 -12.68 -15.65
CA CYS A 109 1.02 -13.23 -15.25
C CYS A 109 1.18 -14.73 -14.97
N GLN A 110 0.46 -15.23 -13.97
CA GLN A 110 0.46 -16.65 -13.61
C GLN A 110 -0.09 -17.49 -14.77
N ASN A 111 -1.20 -17.03 -15.32
CA ASN A 111 -1.85 -17.62 -16.48
C ASN A 111 -2.20 -16.51 -17.48
N ALA A 112 -2.34 -16.87 -18.75
CA ALA A 112 -2.82 -15.93 -19.75
C ALA A 112 -3.55 -16.66 -20.88
N VAL A 113 -4.54 -15.98 -21.44
CA VAL A 113 -5.24 -16.43 -22.65
C VAL A 113 -5.15 -15.33 -23.71
N LYS A 114 -5.05 -15.75 -24.97
CA LYS A 114 -4.99 -14.84 -26.12
C LYS A 114 -5.91 -15.32 -27.25
N HIS A 115 -7.09 -14.72 -27.36
CA HIS A 115 -8.07 -15.02 -28.40
C HIS A 115 -9.08 -13.87 -28.58
N PRO A 116 -9.95 -13.93 -29.60
CA PRO A 116 -11.05 -12.98 -29.76
C PRO A 116 -12.05 -13.05 -28.59
N VAL A 117 -12.48 -11.89 -28.09
CA VAL A 117 -13.51 -11.75 -27.05
C VAL A 117 -14.44 -10.59 -27.34
N ASN A 118 -15.64 -10.61 -26.75
CA ASN A 118 -16.60 -9.52 -26.80
C ASN A 118 -16.61 -8.76 -25.46
N ILE A 119 -16.32 -7.45 -25.52
CA ILE A 119 -16.16 -6.60 -24.34
C ILE A 119 -17.26 -5.54 -24.33
N LEU A 120 -18.07 -5.52 -23.28
CA LEU A 120 -18.95 -4.39 -22.98
C LEU A 120 -18.17 -3.37 -22.13
N ILE A 121 -17.96 -2.17 -22.67
CA ILE A 121 -17.33 -1.07 -21.95
C ILE A 121 -18.42 -0.18 -21.34
N VAL A 122 -18.29 0.10 -20.05
CA VAL A 122 -19.25 0.88 -19.26
C VAL A 122 -18.55 2.11 -18.66
N ASP A 123 -19.22 3.25 -18.67
CA ASP A 123 -18.83 4.40 -17.84
C ASP A 123 -19.19 4.11 -16.37
N ASP A 124 -18.18 3.96 -15.53
CA ASP A 124 -18.28 3.63 -14.11
C ASP A 124 -18.85 4.75 -13.22
N ILE A 125 -19.00 5.96 -13.78
CA ILE A 125 -19.67 7.10 -13.14
C ILE A 125 -21.15 7.14 -13.52
N THR A 126 -21.48 6.98 -14.80
CA THR A 126 -22.84 7.25 -15.34
C THR A 126 -23.65 6.00 -15.68
N GLY A 127 -23.00 4.85 -15.85
CA GLY A 127 -23.62 3.62 -16.35
C GLY A 127 -23.85 3.60 -17.85
N GLU A 128 -23.44 4.64 -18.60
CA GLU A 128 -23.51 4.63 -20.06
C GLU A 128 -22.77 3.42 -20.62
N ASN A 129 -23.39 2.70 -21.54
CA ASN A 129 -22.88 1.43 -22.07
C ASN A 129 -23.26 1.19 -23.53
N GLY A 130 -23.58 2.26 -24.28
CA GLY A 130 -23.99 2.15 -25.69
C GLY A 130 -25.39 1.52 -25.87
N ASP A 131 -26.30 1.75 -24.93
CA ASP A 131 -27.68 1.27 -24.97
C ASP A 131 -27.85 -0.26 -24.96
N ILE A 132 -26.85 -1.01 -24.50
CA ILE A 132 -26.85 -2.49 -24.47
C ILE A 132 -27.67 -3.02 -23.28
N LEU A 133 -27.49 -2.40 -22.11
CA LEU A 133 -28.18 -2.64 -20.86
C LEU A 133 -28.80 -1.33 -20.33
N PRO A 134 -29.84 -1.40 -19.49
CA PRO A 134 -30.25 -0.26 -18.67
C PRO A 134 -29.05 0.30 -17.88
N ASN A 135 -28.87 1.63 -17.87
CA ASN A 135 -27.68 2.26 -17.27
C ASN A 135 -27.54 1.94 -15.78
N ASP A 136 -28.64 1.83 -15.04
CA ASP A 136 -28.65 1.48 -13.62
C ASP A 136 -28.15 0.05 -13.38
N ILE A 137 -28.46 -0.88 -14.29
CA ILE A 137 -27.96 -2.26 -14.25
C ILE A 137 -26.47 -2.29 -14.62
N ALA A 138 -26.08 -1.64 -15.72
CA ALA A 138 -24.68 -1.61 -16.16
C ALA A 138 -23.75 -0.98 -15.11
N TRP A 139 -24.19 0.12 -14.51
CA TRP A 139 -23.46 0.82 -13.46
C TRP A 139 -23.21 -0.04 -12.21
N ARG A 140 -24.13 -0.95 -11.88
CA ARG A 140 -23.98 -1.89 -10.76
C ARG A 140 -22.94 -2.98 -11.02
N LEU A 141 -22.61 -3.24 -12.28
CA LEU A 141 -21.66 -4.29 -12.66
C LEU A 141 -20.20 -3.79 -12.64
N VAL A 142 -19.96 -2.49 -12.43
CA VAL A 142 -18.63 -1.88 -12.53
C VAL A 142 -18.33 -0.92 -11.37
N GLY A 143 -17.04 -0.63 -11.19
CA GLY A 143 -16.52 0.47 -10.36
C GLY A 143 -15.14 0.89 -10.87
N ASP A 144 -14.42 1.76 -10.14
CA ASP A 144 -13.09 2.24 -10.57
C ASP A 144 -12.11 1.08 -10.77
N CYS A 145 -11.85 0.71 -12.02
CA CYS A 145 -11.06 -0.43 -12.46
C CYS A 145 -11.60 -1.83 -12.09
N HIS A 146 -12.88 -1.95 -11.70
CA HIS A 146 -13.53 -3.24 -11.44
C HIS A 146 -14.58 -3.57 -12.51
N GLY A 147 -14.54 -4.80 -13.01
CA GLY A 147 -15.49 -5.32 -13.99
C GLY A 147 -15.95 -6.74 -13.69
N LYS A 148 -16.60 -7.37 -14.67
CA LYS A 148 -17.09 -8.76 -14.59
C LYS A 148 -16.55 -9.60 -15.74
N ILE A 149 -16.38 -10.89 -15.50
CA ILE A 149 -15.89 -11.89 -16.46
C ILE A 149 -16.85 -13.07 -16.53
N SER A 150 -17.07 -13.62 -17.73
CA SER A 150 -17.91 -14.80 -17.90
C SER A 150 -17.33 -16.01 -17.15
N PRO A 151 -18.15 -16.95 -16.65
CA PRO A 151 -17.64 -18.13 -15.95
C PRO A 151 -16.73 -18.99 -16.83
N GLU A 152 -17.00 -19.03 -18.14
CA GLU A 152 -16.22 -19.78 -19.13
C GLU A 152 -14.81 -19.20 -19.26
N LEU A 153 -14.70 -17.89 -19.50
CA LEU A 153 -13.40 -17.22 -19.65
C LEU A 153 -12.64 -17.17 -18.32
N ALA A 154 -13.33 -17.01 -17.18
CA ALA A 154 -12.70 -17.08 -15.86
C ALA A 154 -12.11 -18.47 -15.58
N THR A 155 -12.83 -19.53 -15.95
CA THR A 155 -12.35 -20.92 -15.80
C THR A 155 -11.18 -21.21 -16.73
N GLU A 156 -11.22 -20.73 -17.97
CA GLU A 156 -10.10 -20.86 -18.91
C GLU A 156 -8.84 -20.14 -18.41
N LEU A 157 -9.00 -18.91 -17.91
CA LEU A 157 -7.90 -18.08 -17.44
C LEU A 157 -7.31 -18.57 -16.11
N SER A 158 -8.14 -18.97 -15.14
CA SER A 158 -7.71 -19.17 -13.75
C SER A 158 -8.00 -20.56 -13.17
N GLY A 159 -8.75 -21.39 -13.89
CA GLY A 159 -9.21 -22.71 -13.43
C GLY A 159 -10.37 -22.67 -12.42
N THR A 160 -10.90 -21.50 -12.08
CA THR A 160 -11.93 -21.34 -11.03
C THR A 160 -12.86 -20.17 -11.30
N VAL A 161 -14.00 -20.15 -10.61
CA VAL A 161 -14.95 -19.01 -10.56
C VAL A 161 -15.11 -18.45 -9.15
N SER A 162 -14.39 -19.01 -8.16
CA SER A 162 -14.53 -18.66 -6.74
C SER A 162 -13.69 -17.43 -6.34
N ASN A 163 -12.90 -16.88 -7.24
CA ASN A 163 -11.93 -15.82 -6.96
C ASN A 163 -12.15 -14.63 -7.90
N VAL A 164 -11.88 -13.43 -7.38
CA VAL A 164 -11.74 -12.22 -8.19
C VAL A 164 -10.34 -12.21 -8.78
N ILE A 165 -10.23 -11.93 -10.07
CA ILE A 165 -8.97 -11.97 -10.81
C ILE A 165 -8.43 -10.55 -10.96
N GLN A 166 -7.21 -10.29 -10.51
CA GLN A 166 -6.47 -9.10 -10.88
C GLN A 166 -5.86 -9.33 -12.26
N HIS A 167 -6.25 -8.52 -13.24
CA HIS A 167 -5.87 -8.77 -14.63
C HIS A 167 -4.89 -7.73 -15.19
N ARG A 168 -4.14 -8.16 -16.20
CA ARG A 168 -3.51 -7.30 -17.21
C ARG A 168 -4.17 -7.56 -18.56
N LEU A 169 -4.46 -6.51 -19.31
CA LEU A 169 -5.18 -6.58 -20.57
C LEU A 169 -4.37 -5.91 -21.68
N GLY A 170 -4.27 -6.55 -22.85
CA GLY A 170 -3.73 -5.96 -24.07
C GLY A 170 -4.67 -6.25 -25.24
N CYS A 171 -4.87 -5.27 -26.11
CA CYS A 171 -5.73 -5.37 -27.28
C CYS A 171 -4.89 -5.22 -28.56
N PHE A 172 -4.98 -6.19 -29.48
CA PHE A 172 -4.10 -6.34 -30.65
C PHE A 172 -4.85 -6.37 -31.98
N GLY A 173 -6.12 -6.01 -31.96
CA GLY A 173 -6.98 -6.02 -33.14
C GLY A 173 -8.40 -5.59 -32.79
N GLY A 174 -9.15 -5.23 -33.82
CA GLY A 174 -10.47 -4.61 -33.65
C GLY A 174 -10.36 -3.11 -33.37
N GLU A 175 -11.43 -2.54 -32.83
CA GLU A 175 -11.53 -1.10 -32.54
C GLU A 175 -10.71 -0.69 -31.31
N LEU A 176 -10.36 -1.64 -30.44
CA LEU A 176 -9.52 -1.42 -29.27
C LEU A 176 -8.02 -1.65 -29.54
N ASP A 177 -7.59 -1.78 -30.79
CA ASP A 177 -6.17 -2.01 -31.11
C ASP A 177 -5.24 -1.00 -30.43
N ARG A 178 -4.10 -1.49 -29.92
CA ARG A 178 -3.08 -0.74 -29.16
C ARG A 178 -3.55 -0.17 -27.83
N ARG A 179 -4.67 -0.65 -27.28
CA ARG A 179 -5.08 -0.36 -25.90
C ARG A 179 -4.55 -1.41 -24.95
N PHE A 180 -4.31 -0.99 -23.71
CA PHE A 180 -4.01 -1.89 -22.61
C PHE A 180 -4.74 -1.45 -21.36
N GLY A 181 -4.80 -2.33 -20.37
CA GLY A 181 -5.54 -2.08 -19.15
C GLY A 181 -5.05 -2.92 -17.98
N LYS A 182 -5.51 -2.50 -16.80
CA LYS A 182 -5.42 -3.29 -15.57
C LYS A 182 -6.65 -3.02 -14.72
N GLY A 183 -6.99 -3.99 -13.90
CA GLY A 183 -8.15 -3.91 -13.03
C GLY A 183 -8.39 -5.24 -12.32
N THR A 184 -9.57 -5.36 -11.74
CA THR A 184 -10.10 -6.63 -11.26
C THR A 184 -11.34 -7.03 -12.03
N VAL A 185 -11.55 -8.34 -12.19
CA VAL A 185 -12.81 -8.89 -12.71
C VAL A 185 -13.36 -9.97 -11.80
N ALA A 186 -14.64 -9.87 -11.46
CA ALA A 186 -15.36 -10.89 -10.70
C ALA A 186 -16.14 -11.82 -11.65
N PRO A 187 -16.08 -13.15 -11.49
CA PRO A 187 -16.89 -14.08 -12.24
C PRO A 187 -18.39 -13.81 -12.06
N PHE A 188 -19.14 -13.69 -13.16
CA PHE A 188 -20.57 -13.36 -13.15
C PHE A 188 -21.31 -13.99 -14.33
N ARG A 189 -22.57 -14.40 -14.17
CA ARG A 189 -23.38 -14.97 -15.26
C ARG A 189 -23.86 -13.90 -16.24
N LEU A 190 -22.97 -13.50 -17.16
CA LEU A 190 -23.23 -12.41 -18.12
C LEU A 190 -24.37 -12.73 -19.11
N ASN A 191 -24.63 -14.01 -19.37
CA ASN A 191 -25.71 -14.49 -20.22
C ASN A 191 -27.12 -14.34 -19.61
N GLU A 192 -27.23 -14.11 -18.30
CA GLU A 192 -28.51 -13.90 -17.60
C GLU A 192 -28.90 -12.41 -17.55
N LEU A 193 -28.07 -11.51 -18.09
CA LEU A 193 -28.32 -10.08 -18.10
C LEU A 193 -29.47 -9.71 -19.07
N PRO A 194 -30.29 -8.69 -18.74
CA PRO A 194 -31.40 -8.24 -19.58
C PRO A 194 -30.91 -7.40 -20.77
N ILE A 195 -30.14 -8.03 -21.66
CA ILE A 195 -29.61 -7.42 -22.87
C ILE A 195 -30.76 -7.09 -23.83
N LYS A 196 -30.77 -5.89 -24.41
CA LYS A 196 -31.81 -5.51 -25.39
C LYS A 196 -31.76 -6.47 -26.60
N GLU A 197 -32.93 -6.96 -27.03
CA GLU A 197 -33.19 -8.10 -27.95
C GLU A 197 -32.50 -8.09 -29.35
N LYS A 198 -31.60 -7.14 -29.65
CA LYS A 198 -30.92 -7.01 -30.95
C LYS A 198 -29.52 -7.63 -31.00
N LEU A 199 -29.09 -8.31 -29.95
CA LEU A 199 -27.73 -8.84 -29.82
C LEU A 199 -27.67 -10.34 -30.10
N ASN A 200 -26.98 -10.71 -31.19
CA ASN A 200 -26.69 -12.10 -31.55
C ASN A 200 -25.34 -12.59 -30.99
N THR A 201 -24.74 -11.85 -30.05
CA THR A 201 -23.38 -12.07 -29.56
C THR A 201 -23.37 -12.16 -28.03
N THR A 202 -22.57 -13.08 -27.49
CA THR A 202 -22.33 -13.23 -26.05
C THR A 202 -21.35 -12.19 -25.55
N ILE A 203 -21.47 -11.76 -24.30
CA ILE A 203 -20.50 -10.86 -23.65
C ILE A 203 -19.56 -11.72 -22.81
N ASP A 204 -18.25 -11.57 -23.02
CA ASP A 204 -17.22 -12.32 -22.30
C ASP A 204 -16.64 -11.50 -21.14
N LEU A 205 -16.58 -10.18 -21.32
CA LEU A 205 -16.06 -9.22 -20.33
C LEU A 205 -16.96 -7.98 -20.26
N ILE A 206 -17.16 -7.47 -19.04
CA ILE A 206 -17.66 -6.12 -18.78
C ILE A 206 -16.53 -5.35 -18.10
N LEU A 207 -16.06 -4.28 -18.71
CA LEU A 207 -14.96 -3.47 -18.18
C LEU A 207 -15.36 -1.99 -18.06
N PRO A 208 -14.95 -1.30 -16.98
CA PRO A 208 -15.14 0.14 -16.89
C PRO A 208 -14.14 0.89 -17.77
N THR A 209 -14.48 2.12 -18.17
CA THR A 209 -13.56 3.01 -18.88
C THR A 209 -12.26 3.25 -18.09
N SER A 210 -12.35 3.26 -16.75
CA SER A 210 -11.22 3.44 -15.85
C SER A 210 -10.19 2.30 -15.90
N SER A 211 -10.55 1.09 -16.32
CA SER A 211 -9.62 -0.05 -16.45
C SER A 211 -8.55 0.15 -17.53
N PHE A 212 -8.84 0.95 -18.56
CA PHE A 212 -7.90 1.19 -19.65
C PHE A 212 -6.88 2.27 -19.27
N LYS A 213 -5.61 1.95 -19.53
CA LYS A 213 -4.43 2.77 -19.18
C LYS A 213 -3.67 3.11 -20.46
N GLY A 214 -2.84 4.14 -20.39
CA GLY A 214 -2.02 4.60 -21.51
C GLY A 214 -2.84 5.07 -22.70
N GLY A 215 -2.73 6.34 -23.00
CA GLY A 215 -3.61 7.00 -23.94
C GLY A 215 -4.02 8.33 -23.38
N ASP A 216 -3.99 9.35 -24.22
CA ASP A 216 -4.53 10.63 -23.86
C ASP A 216 -6.05 10.47 -23.65
N LYS A 217 -6.46 10.29 -22.39
CA LYS A 217 -7.87 10.14 -21.99
C LYS A 217 -8.71 11.33 -22.46
N LYS A 218 -8.11 12.50 -22.72
CA LYS A 218 -8.78 13.69 -23.23
C LYS A 218 -8.89 13.68 -24.75
N ASN A 219 -7.82 13.30 -25.46
CA ASN A 219 -7.77 13.37 -26.93
C ASN A 219 -8.25 12.11 -27.65
N ASN A 220 -8.19 10.93 -27.02
CA ASN A 220 -8.68 9.68 -27.59
C ASN A 220 -9.38 8.81 -26.53
N PRO A 221 -10.52 9.28 -25.97
CA PRO A 221 -11.28 8.55 -24.96
C PRO A 221 -11.89 7.28 -25.56
N ILE A 222 -11.89 6.20 -24.77
CA ILE A 222 -12.63 4.98 -25.09
C ILE A 222 -14.11 5.25 -24.84
N ARG A 223 -14.95 4.97 -25.83
CA ARG A 223 -16.40 5.20 -25.72
C ARG A 223 -17.08 3.99 -25.08
N PRO A 224 -18.05 4.18 -24.19
CA PRO A 224 -18.88 3.07 -23.73
C PRO A 224 -19.65 2.42 -24.88
N GLY A 225 -19.84 1.11 -24.80
CA GLY A 225 -20.44 0.32 -25.89
C GLY A 225 -19.91 -1.11 -25.93
N LEU A 226 -20.53 -1.93 -26.79
CA LEU A 226 -20.09 -3.30 -27.02
C LEU A 226 -19.09 -3.35 -28.18
N TYR A 227 -17.93 -3.95 -27.90
CA TYR A 227 -16.86 -4.18 -28.85
C TYR A 227 -16.76 -5.68 -29.12
N THR A 228 -17.05 -6.12 -30.34
CA THR A 228 -17.11 -7.54 -30.71
C THR A 228 -15.85 -8.01 -31.41
N ASP A 229 -15.49 -9.29 -31.27
CA ASP A 229 -14.32 -9.90 -31.93
C ASP A 229 -12.99 -9.17 -31.69
N GLN A 230 -12.78 -8.65 -30.47
CA GLN A 230 -11.54 -7.97 -30.10
C GLN A 230 -10.47 -9.01 -29.80
N MET A 231 -9.34 -8.99 -30.52
CA MET A 231 -8.21 -9.87 -30.24
C MET A 231 -7.49 -9.40 -28.99
N VAL A 232 -7.60 -10.15 -27.89
CA VAL A 232 -7.15 -9.72 -26.56
C VAL A 232 -6.18 -10.72 -25.96
N PHE A 233 -5.17 -10.20 -25.27
CA PHE A 233 -4.43 -10.92 -24.24
C PHE A 233 -5.04 -10.50 -22.90
N ILE A 234 -5.50 -11.46 -22.12
CA ILE A 234 -5.83 -11.24 -20.71
C ILE A 234 -4.98 -12.17 -19.87
N GLY A 235 -4.21 -11.57 -18.97
CA GLY A 235 -3.32 -12.26 -18.06
C GLY A 235 -3.82 -12.13 -16.63
N GLU A 236 -3.77 -13.22 -15.89
CA GLU A 236 -3.98 -13.24 -14.46
C GLU A 236 -2.70 -12.80 -13.76
N LYS A 237 -2.67 -11.56 -13.25
CA LYS A 237 -1.52 -11.07 -12.47
C LYS A 237 -1.50 -11.69 -11.08
N ASP A 238 -2.68 -11.76 -10.47
CA ASP A 238 -2.95 -12.33 -9.15
C ASP A 238 -4.45 -12.61 -8.99
N ARG A 239 -4.85 -13.24 -7.89
CA ARG A 239 -6.25 -13.49 -7.54
C ARG A 239 -6.55 -13.21 -6.08
N SER A 240 -7.82 -12.98 -5.75
CA SER A 240 -8.26 -12.79 -4.38
C SER A 240 -7.96 -14.03 -3.52
N GLN A 241 -7.28 -13.86 -2.40
CA GLN A 241 -6.96 -14.94 -1.46
C GLN A 241 -7.06 -14.46 0.00
N PRO A 242 -7.54 -15.30 0.94
CA PRO A 242 -7.48 -14.99 2.35
C PRO A 242 -6.03 -14.83 2.81
N SER A 243 -5.72 -13.72 3.47
CA SER A 243 -4.39 -13.48 4.02
C SER A 243 -4.48 -12.72 5.35
N LEU A 244 -3.36 -12.29 5.91
CA LEU A 244 -3.28 -11.49 7.12
C LEU A 244 -2.45 -10.23 6.85
N VAL A 245 -2.80 -9.12 7.50
CA VAL A 245 -2.04 -7.86 7.44
C VAL A 245 -1.68 -7.41 8.85
N ALA A 246 -0.45 -6.95 9.03
CA ALA A 246 -0.02 -6.39 10.30
C ALA A 246 -0.71 -5.03 10.54
N ILE A 247 -1.13 -4.77 11.77
CA ILE A 247 -1.75 -3.49 12.14
C ILE A 247 -0.76 -2.48 12.71
N SER A 248 0.55 -2.77 12.66
CA SER A 248 1.59 -2.01 13.35
C SER A 248 1.57 -0.51 13.04
N GLN A 249 1.29 -0.12 11.79
CA GLN A 249 1.19 1.29 11.37
C GLN A 249 0.03 2.05 12.03
N THR A 250 -1.01 1.35 12.46
CA THR A 250 -2.22 1.97 13.04
C THR A 250 -2.07 2.30 14.52
N LEU A 251 -1.04 1.75 15.17
CA LEU A 251 -0.93 1.76 16.62
C LEU A 251 -0.26 3.05 17.14
N ASP A 252 0.49 3.76 16.30
CA ASP A 252 1.17 5.00 16.68
C ASP A 252 0.19 6.16 16.91
N CYS A 253 -0.98 6.12 16.25
CA CYS A 253 -2.08 7.05 16.45
C CYS A 253 -3.16 6.56 17.44
N ALA A 254 -2.90 5.46 18.17
CA ALA A 254 -3.91 4.79 19.01
C ALA A 254 -3.54 4.72 20.52
N PRO A 255 -3.29 5.86 21.19
CA PRO A 255 -2.78 5.92 22.56
C PRO A 255 -3.58 5.14 23.59
N PHE A 256 -4.91 5.19 23.52
CA PHE A 256 -5.75 4.44 24.46
C PHE A 256 -6.07 3.02 23.98
N GLY A 257 -6.02 2.83 22.66
CA GLY A 257 -6.35 1.57 22.00
C GLY A 257 -5.30 0.48 22.18
N ILE A 258 -4.03 0.83 22.38
CA ILE A 258 -2.95 -0.16 22.59
C ILE A 258 -3.23 -1.12 23.76
N LYS A 259 -4.05 -0.72 24.74
CA LYS A 259 -4.42 -1.53 25.91
C LYS A 259 -5.04 -2.89 25.54
N ASP A 260 -5.76 -2.97 24.44
CA ASP A 260 -6.35 -4.24 24.00
C ASP A 260 -5.29 -5.23 23.48
N PHE A 261 -4.10 -4.73 23.11
CA PHE A 261 -3.02 -5.53 22.54
C PHE A 261 -1.90 -5.84 23.52
N LEU A 262 -1.68 -4.99 24.54
CA LEU A 262 -0.54 -5.14 25.48
C LEU A 262 -0.45 -6.53 26.12
N ARG A 263 -1.59 -7.12 26.52
CA ARG A 263 -1.61 -8.46 27.11
C ARG A 263 -1.13 -9.54 26.14
N GLN A 264 -1.54 -9.45 24.87
CA GLN A 264 -1.09 -10.39 23.85
C GLN A 264 0.43 -10.26 23.65
N ILE A 265 0.94 -9.03 23.61
CA ILE A 265 2.37 -8.75 23.44
C ILE A 265 3.19 -9.28 24.61
N GLU A 266 2.75 -9.01 25.85
CA GLU A 266 3.39 -9.53 27.06
C GLU A 266 3.46 -11.06 27.04
N GLN A 267 2.35 -11.72 26.69
CA GLN A 267 2.31 -13.18 26.61
C GLN A 267 3.26 -13.73 25.54
N GLU A 268 3.27 -13.13 24.35
CA GLU A 268 4.19 -13.52 23.27
C GLU A 268 5.66 -13.26 23.65
N ALA A 269 5.95 -12.16 24.37
CA ALA A 269 7.29 -11.84 24.86
C ALA A 269 7.78 -12.87 25.89
N LEU A 270 6.93 -13.24 26.86
CA LEU A 270 7.25 -14.27 27.85
C LEU A 270 7.48 -15.64 27.20
N GLU A 271 6.72 -15.98 26.16
CA GLU A 271 6.93 -17.18 25.36
C GLU A 271 8.29 -17.13 24.63
N LEU A 272 8.61 -16.03 23.95
CA LEU A 272 9.90 -15.85 23.27
C LEU A 272 11.07 -15.96 24.25
N ALA A 273 10.99 -15.32 25.42
CA ALA A 273 12.02 -15.42 26.47
C ALA A 273 12.20 -16.86 27.00
N SER A 274 11.11 -17.63 27.07
CA SER A 274 11.16 -19.05 27.45
C SER A 274 11.80 -19.92 26.37
N ILE A 275 11.50 -19.65 25.09
CA ILE A 275 12.07 -20.35 23.94
C ILE A 275 13.56 -20.07 23.81
N GLN A 276 13.98 -18.82 23.94
CA GLN A 276 15.37 -18.38 23.75
C GLN A 276 16.36 -19.06 24.71
N LYS A 277 15.91 -19.54 25.87
CA LYS A 277 16.74 -20.23 26.87
C LYS A 277 17.18 -21.64 26.44
N ASP A 278 16.58 -22.21 25.41
CA ASP A 278 16.90 -23.55 24.92
C ASP A 278 17.14 -23.53 23.40
N PRO A 279 18.40 -23.73 22.93
CA PRO A 279 18.71 -23.69 21.50
C PRO A 279 17.91 -24.70 20.67
N ARG A 280 17.44 -25.81 21.29
CA ARG A 280 16.57 -26.79 20.61
C ARG A 280 15.19 -26.22 20.33
N LYS A 281 14.63 -25.44 21.27
CA LYS A 281 13.33 -24.77 21.07
C LYS A 281 13.43 -23.65 20.06
N VAL A 282 14.54 -22.90 20.06
CA VAL A 282 14.80 -21.86 19.05
C VAL A 282 14.87 -22.49 17.66
N ALA A 283 15.65 -23.57 17.51
CA ALA A 283 15.76 -24.32 16.27
C ALA A 283 14.41 -24.91 15.83
N GLN A 284 13.61 -25.46 16.75
CA GLN A 284 12.27 -25.95 16.45
C GLN A 284 11.38 -24.83 15.92
N ARG A 285 11.34 -23.67 16.60
CA ARG A 285 10.56 -22.51 16.16
C ARG A 285 11.03 -21.98 14.79
N TYR A 286 12.34 -21.98 14.53
CA TYR A 286 12.90 -21.63 13.23
C TYR A 286 12.37 -22.55 12.12
N CYS A 287 12.41 -23.87 12.35
CA CYS A 287 11.88 -24.86 11.42
C CYS A 287 10.36 -24.70 11.21
N GLU A 288 9.58 -24.51 12.28
CA GLU A 288 8.14 -24.28 12.20
C GLU A 288 7.80 -23.00 11.42
N ALA A 289 8.57 -21.92 11.62
CA ALA A 289 8.41 -20.68 10.88
C ALA A 289 8.71 -20.87 9.38
N TYR A 290 9.80 -21.58 9.06
CA TYR A 290 10.16 -21.93 7.69
C TYR A 290 9.09 -22.82 7.03
N GLU A 291 8.62 -23.85 7.73
CA GLU A 291 7.59 -24.78 7.23
C GLU A 291 6.26 -24.09 7.05
N LYS A 292 5.87 -23.19 7.95
CA LYS A 292 4.67 -22.37 7.79
C LYS A 292 4.81 -21.45 6.58
N PHE A 293 5.98 -20.85 6.38
CA PHE A 293 6.26 -20.05 5.19
C PHE A 293 6.19 -20.90 3.91
N GLN A 294 6.84 -22.06 3.87
CA GLN A 294 6.79 -22.98 2.74
C GLN A 294 5.39 -23.51 2.50
N LYS A 295 4.63 -23.83 3.54
CA LYS A 295 3.23 -24.27 3.40
C LYS A 295 2.35 -23.15 2.89
N ASN A 296 2.54 -21.91 3.33
CA ASN A 296 1.81 -20.77 2.77
C ASN A 296 2.19 -20.55 1.30
N ARG A 297 3.49 -20.65 0.97
CA ARG A 297 3.99 -20.61 -0.40
C ARG A 297 3.50 -21.79 -1.22
N GLN A 298 3.38 -22.97 -0.63
CA GLN A 298 2.96 -24.19 -1.30
C GLN A 298 1.44 -24.24 -1.45
N LEU A 299 0.66 -23.67 -0.54
CA LEU A 299 -0.76 -23.39 -0.77
C LEU A 299 -0.91 -22.36 -1.89
N GLN A 300 -0.07 -21.32 -1.89
CA GLN A 300 0.00 -20.38 -3.01
C GLN A 300 0.44 -21.07 -4.31
N ILE A 301 1.27 -22.11 -4.29
CA ILE A 301 1.77 -22.87 -5.45
C ILE A 301 0.80 -23.99 -5.89
N GLU A 302 0.20 -24.74 -4.99
CA GLU A 302 -0.78 -25.80 -5.27
C GLU A 302 -2.13 -25.21 -5.70
N GLU A 303 -2.47 -24.01 -5.22
CA GLU A 303 -3.54 -23.19 -5.79
C GLU A 303 -3.05 -22.37 -7.01
N ASN A 304 -1.73 -22.25 -7.24
CA ASN A 304 -1.13 -21.36 -8.26
C ASN A 304 0.39 -21.58 -8.53
N PRO A 305 0.82 -22.48 -9.44
CA PRO A 305 2.17 -23.06 -9.46
C PRO A 305 3.40 -22.15 -9.66
N GLU A 306 3.24 -20.86 -9.98
CA GLU A 306 4.35 -20.00 -10.48
C GLU A 306 4.36 -18.56 -9.90
N GLN A 307 4.14 -18.36 -8.59
CA GLN A 307 4.39 -17.06 -7.94
C GLN A 307 5.86 -16.89 -7.50
N ASN A 308 6.57 -15.94 -8.11
CA ASN A 308 7.92 -15.54 -7.68
C ASN A 308 8.17 -14.01 -7.69
N ASP A 309 7.13 -13.19 -7.51
CA ASP A 309 7.29 -11.75 -7.27
C ASP A 309 6.57 -11.33 -5.98
N ILE A 310 7.35 -11.17 -4.91
CA ILE A 310 6.91 -10.56 -3.65
C ILE A 310 7.71 -9.26 -3.50
N SER A 311 7.10 -8.12 -3.78
CA SER A 311 7.51 -6.85 -3.18
C SER A 311 6.75 -6.65 -1.87
N GLU A 312 7.53 -6.42 -0.81
CA GLU A 312 7.11 -6.07 0.56
C GLU A 312 6.63 -7.21 1.47
N THR A 313 7.58 -8.09 1.81
CA THR A 313 7.85 -8.40 3.22
C THR A 313 9.36 -8.55 3.38
N GLU A 314 10.00 -7.60 4.06
CA GLU A 314 11.42 -7.65 4.48
C GLU A 314 11.73 -8.78 5.49
N THR A 315 11.04 -9.91 5.43
CA THR A 315 11.27 -11.08 6.30
C THR A 315 11.36 -12.41 5.55
N ALA A 316 11.25 -12.43 4.21
CA ALA A 316 11.31 -13.67 3.42
C ALA A 316 12.63 -13.87 2.62
N SER A 317 13.44 -12.81 2.43
CA SER A 317 14.60 -12.84 1.53
C SER A 317 15.89 -13.46 2.11
N GLN A 318 15.82 -14.13 3.26
CA GLN A 318 17.02 -14.73 3.91
C GLN A 318 16.81 -16.15 4.45
N GLN A 319 15.83 -16.92 3.99
CA GLN A 319 15.71 -18.31 4.46
C GLN A 319 16.54 -19.25 3.58
N ASP A 320 17.76 -19.57 4.04
CA ASP A 320 18.64 -20.54 3.39
C ASP A 320 18.02 -21.95 3.49
N PRO A 321 17.54 -22.54 2.37
CA PRO A 321 16.94 -23.88 2.39
C PRO A 321 17.96 -24.95 2.81
N ILE A 322 19.27 -24.69 2.71
CA ILE A 322 20.31 -25.57 3.22
C ILE A 322 20.35 -25.46 4.75
N MET A 323 20.30 -24.26 5.31
CA MET A 323 20.32 -24.04 6.76
C MET A 323 19.09 -24.65 7.44
N TYR A 324 17.89 -24.46 6.87
CA TYR A 324 16.68 -25.14 7.35
C TYR A 324 16.84 -26.67 7.35
N ARG A 325 17.28 -27.26 6.23
CA ARG A 325 17.47 -28.71 6.14
C ARG A 325 18.50 -29.21 7.15
N LEU A 326 19.58 -28.46 7.36
CA LEU A 326 20.63 -28.78 8.33
C LEU A 326 20.08 -28.79 9.76
N ILE A 327 19.41 -27.70 10.16
CA ILE A 327 18.85 -27.54 11.51
C ILE A 327 17.78 -28.61 11.78
N LYS A 328 16.89 -28.84 10.80
CA LYS A 328 15.84 -29.86 10.92
C LYS A 328 16.43 -31.28 11.09
N ALA A 329 17.40 -31.65 10.26
CA ALA A 329 18.04 -32.96 10.37
C ALA A 329 18.79 -33.13 11.71
N ASP A 330 19.42 -32.07 12.22
CA ASP A 330 20.11 -32.12 13.52
C ASP A 330 19.12 -32.24 14.70
N LEU A 331 17.96 -31.56 14.63
CA LEU A 331 16.87 -31.69 15.59
C LEU A 331 16.26 -33.10 15.65
N GLU A 332 16.08 -33.73 14.48
CA GLU A 332 15.59 -35.11 14.37
C GLU A 332 16.65 -36.16 14.79
N GLY A 333 17.92 -35.76 14.77
CA GLY A 333 19.07 -36.60 15.10
C GLY A 333 19.61 -36.38 16.51
N HIS A 334 20.84 -35.87 16.60
CA HIS A 334 21.60 -35.82 17.85
C HIS A 334 21.77 -34.42 18.44
N CYS A 335 21.23 -33.38 17.79
CA CYS A 335 21.34 -31.97 18.22
C CYS A 335 22.79 -31.51 18.47
N GLN A 336 23.74 -31.96 17.63
CA GLN A 336 25.17 -31.70 17.79
C GLN A 336 25.61 -30.40 17.10
N LEU A 337 24.88 -29.97 16.07
CA LEU A 337 25.23 -28.82 15.24
C LEU A 337 24.64 -27.51 15.78
N LEU A 338 23.67 -27.58 16.71
CA LEU A 338 23.09 -26.41 17.38
C LEU A 338 24.13 -25.56 18.13
N SER A 339 25.29 -26.11 18.47
CA SER A 339 26.41 -25.39 19.11
C SER A 339 27.45 -24.89 18.11
N SER A 340 27.31 -25.20 16.83
CA SER A 340 28.22 -24.69 15.80
C SER A 340 27.97 -23.21 15.56
N GLN A 341 29.04 -22.41 15.44
CA GLN A 341 28.92 -20.95 15.35
C GLN A 341 27.98 -20.50 14.24
N LYS A 342 28.03 -21.15 13.06
CA LYS A 342 27.18 -20.81 11.93
C LYS A 342 25.69 -21.01 12.22
N VAL A 343 25.31 -22.08 12.93
CA VAL A 343 23.92 -22.34 13.31
C VAL A 343 23.48 -21.39 14.42
N VAL A 344 24.36 -21.14 15.39
CA VAL A 344 24.10 -20.16 16.47
C VAL A 344 23.82 -18.77 15.88
N ASP A 345 24.67 -18.28 14.97
CA ASP A 345 24.50 -16.96 14.35
C ASP A 345 23.17 -16.83 13.59
N GLU A 346 22.75 -17.89 12.88
CA GLU A 346 21.46 -17.92 12.18
C GLU A 346 20.29 -17.89 13.15
N LEU A 347 20.31 -18.74 14.18
CA LEU A 347 19.25 -18.82 15.18
C LEU A 347 19.15 -17.54 16.01
N GLU A 348 20.28 -16.90 16.33
CA GLU A 348 20.34 -15.58 16.97
C GLU A 348 19.71 -14.51 16.09
N ARG A 349 20.05 -14.45 14.79
CA ARG A 349 19.45 -13.52 13.83
C ARG A 349 17.93 -13.74 13.70
N PHE A 350 17.50 -15.00 13.66
CA PHE A 350 16.08 -15.35 13.65
C PHE A 350 15.38 -14.80 14.90
N MET A 351 15.90 -15.07 16.10
CA MET A 351 15.33 -14.59 17.35
C MET A 351 15.34 -13.07 17.45
N GLN A 352 16.42 -12.42 17.00
CA GLN A 352 16.53 -10.97 16.92
C GLN A 352 15.36 -10.37 16.11
N ASN A 353 15.04 -10.96 14.96
CA ASN A 353 13.92 -10.54 14.13
C ASN A 353 12.56 -10.81 14.82
N GLN A 354 12.40 -11.93 15.53
CA GLN A 354 11.17 -12.21 16.28
C GLN A 354 10.90 -11.15 17.37
N TRP A 355 11.92 -10.81 18.16
CA TRP A 355 11.81 -9.76 19.18
C TRP A 355 11.54 -8.38 18.58
N ARG A 356 12.21 -8.05 17.47
CA ARG A 356 12.01 -6.79 16.75
C ARG A 356 10.58 -6.69 16.21
N ASP A 357 10.07 -7.74 15.57
CA ASP A 357 8.73 -7.75 15.01
C ASP A 357 7.66 -7.66 16.11
N LEU A 358 7.86 -8.34 17.24
CA LEU A 358 6.97 -8.23 18.41
C LEU A 358 6.95 -6.81 18.98
N SER A 359 8.12 -6.21 19.21
CA SER A 359 8.25 -4.85 19.76
C SER A 359 7.60 -3.79 18.89
N LEU A 360 7.66 -3.97 17.58
CA LEU A 360 7.04 -3.07 16.61
C LEU A 360 5.56 -3.40 16.35
N GLY A 361 4.99 -4.42 17.01
CA GLY A 361 3.59 -4.83 16.86
C GLY A 361 3.27 -5.50 15.53
N LYS A 362 4.26 -6.00 14.79
CA LYS A 362 4.06 -6.70 13.50
C LYS A 362 3.44 -8.10 13.67
N THR A 363 3.45 -8.64 14.88
CA THR A 363 2.76 -9.90 15.20
C THR A 363 1.25 -9.74 15.36
N LEU A 364 0.78 -8.51 15.61
CA LEU A 364 -0.64 -8.17 15.67
C LEU A 364 -1.21 -8.04 14.25
N LYS A 365 -2.21 -8.86 13.93
CA LYS A 365 -2.71 -9.00 12.56
C LYS A 365 -4.23 -8.96 12.48
N PHE A 366 -4.73 -8.32 11.43
CA PHE A 366 -6.12 -8.43 10.97
C PHE A 366 -6.20 -9.34 9.75
N ASN A 367 -7.41 -9.78 9.44
CA ASN A 367 -7.66 -10.54 8.21
C ASN A 367 -7.50 -9.62 7.01
N ARG A 368 -6.86 -10.08 5.93
CA ARG A 368 -6.67 -9.32 4.69
C ARG A 368 -7.42 -9.98 3.55
N ALA A 369 -8.05 -9.16 2.72
CA ALA A 369 -8.81 -9.59 1.55
C ALA A 369 -8.81 -8.49 0.47
N MET A 370 -8.97 -8.89 -0.79
CA MET A 370 -9.14 -7.98 -1.93
C MET A 370 -10.48 -7.27 -1.84
N ILE A 371 -10.50 -5.97 -2.15
CA ILE A 371 -11.75 -5.20 -2.18
C ILE A 371 -12.39 -5.20 -3.55
N ILE A 372 -13.72 -5.29 -3.56
CA ILE A 372 -14.54 -5.02 -4.75
C ILE A 372 -15.67 -4.04 -4.37
N PRO A 373 -16.16 -3.22 -5.32
CA PRO A 373 -17.22 -2.27 -5.06
C PRO A 373 -18.59 -2.95 -5.08
N SER A 374 -19.53 -2.40 -4.32
CA SER A 374 -20.97 -2.63 -4.52
C SER A 374 -21.76 -1.35 -4.40
N LYS A 375 -22.72 -1.17 -5.29
CA LYS A 375 -23.68 -0.06 -5.27
C LYS A 375 -24.85 -0.30 -4.29
N ASP A 376 -24.92 -1.50 -3.68
CA ASP A 376 -25.92 -1.84 -2.65
C ASP A 376 -25.46 -1.53 -1.21
N LEU A 377 -24.18 -1.19 -1.06
CA LEU A 377 -23.60 -0.70 0.18
C LEU A 377 -23.56 0.83 0.16
N ILE A 378 -23.98 1.46 1.26
CA ILE A 378 -23.80 2.89 1.47
C ILE A 378 -22.55 3.16 2.34
N ASN A 379 -22.10 4.42 2.40
CA ASN A 379 -21.00 4.81 3.27
C ASN A 379 -21.27 4.40 4.74
N GLY A 380 -20.32 3.69 5.36
CA GLY A 380 -20.50 3.09 6.68
C GLY A 380 -21.00 1.64 6.64
N GLU A 381 -21.26 1.07 5.47
CA GLU A 381 -21.55 -0.36 5.28
C GLU A 381 -20.40 -1.08 4.56
N ILE A 382 -20.20 -2.35 4.93
CA ILE A 382 -19.22 -3.27 4.38
C ILE A 382 -19.82 -4.67 4.29
N CYS A 383 -19.33 -5.54 3.41
CA CYS A 383 -19.67 -6.95 3.40
C CYS A 383 -18.42 -7.80 3.49
N ASP A 384 -18.23 -8.45 4.62
CA ASP A 384 -17.25 -9.50 4.83
C ASP A 384 -17.97 -10.75 5.35
N MET A 385 -18.11 -11.74 4.46
CA MET A 385 -18.84 -12.98 4.72
C MET A 385 -18.19 -13.86 5.79
N ARG A 386 -16.96 -13.52 6.25
CA ARG A 386 -16.31 -14.18 7.40
C ARG A 386 -16.94 -13.77 8.73
N PHE A 387 -17.60 -12.62 8.78
CA PHE A 387 -18.23 -12.10 9.98
C PHE A 387 -19.76 -12.14 9.86
N PRO A 388 -20.50 -12.25 10.98
CA PRO A 388 -21.95 -12.17 10.97
C PRO A 388 -22.48 -10.84 10.42
N GLU A 389 -23.66 -10.89 9.79
CA GLU A 389 -24.39 -9.69 9.40
C GLU A 389 -24.79 -8.86 10.63
N GLY A 390 -24.68 -7.53 10.52
CA GLY A 390 -25.01 -6.57 11.56
C GLY A 390 -23.87 -6.22 12.53
N GLU A 391 -22.76 -6.96 12.52
CA GLU A 391 -21.58 -6.68 13.35
C GLU A 391 -20.86 -5.38 12.93
N GLU A 392 -20.23 -4.70 13.89
CA GLU A 392 -19.31 -3.59 13.60
C GLU A 392 -17.92 -4.15 13.24
N ILE A 393 -17.40 -3.75 12.07
CA ILE A 393 -16.12 -4.22 11.54
C ILE A 393 -15.13 -3.05 11.48
N LEU A 394 -14.01 -3.21 12.19
CA LEU A 394 -12.82 -2.37 12.02
C LEU A 394 -12.20 -2.69 10.67
N ASN A 395 -11.90 -1.67 9.87
CA ASN A 395 -11.23 -1.85 8.60
C ASN A 395 -10.25 -0.73 8.24
N PHE A 396 -9.17 -1.08 7.55
CA PHE A 396 -8.17 -0.13 7.07
C PHE A 396 -7.45 -0.64 5.82
N ARG A 397 -6.84 0.28 5.05
CA ARG A 397 -5.93 -0.05 3.95
C ARG A 397 -4.50 0.35 4.31
N SER A 398 -3.54 -0.45 3.86
CA SER A 398 -2.12 -0.09 3.88
C SER A 398 -1.69 0.45 2.50
N PRO A 399 -0.79 1.45 2.42
CA PRO A 399 -0.16 2.15 3.54
C PRO A 399 -1.15 3.02 4.31
N TYR A 400 -0.99 3.06 5.64
CA TYR A 400 -1.84 3.83 6.53
C TYR A 400 -1.32 5.26 6.62
N LEU A 401 -2.09 6.25 6.14
CA LEU A 401 -1.65 7.65 6.11
C LEU A 401 -1.78 8.34 7.46
N ASN A 402 -2.92 8.19 8.12
CA ASN A 402 -3.21 8.72 9.44
C ASN A 402 -4.45 8.06 10.04
N SER A 403 -4.85 8.52 11.24
CA SER A 403 -5.97 7.95 12.00
C SER A 403 -7.34 7.92 11.28
N ASN A 404 -7.56 8.77 10.26
CA ASN A 404 -8.80 8.76 9.47
C ASN A 404 -8.97 7.45 8.68
N GLY A 405 -7.87 6.78 8.34
CA GLY A 405 -7.86 5.57 7.51
C GLY A 405 -8.42 4.32 8.20
N MET A 406 -8.55 4.32 9.54
CA MET A 406 -9.19 3.24 10.28
C MET A 406 -10.67 3.57 10.42
N CYS A 407 -11.52 2.78 9.78
CA CYS A 407 -12.97 2.97 9.74
C CYS A 407 -13.68 1.89 10.56
N ILE A 408 -14.90 2.20 10.99
CA ILE A 408 -15.83 1.23 11.58
C ILE A 408 -17.06 1.23 10.69
N SER A 409 -17.36 0.07 10.12
CA SER A 409 -18.46 -0.10 9.18
C SER A 409 -19.36 -1.23 9.66
N LYS A 410 -20.67 -1.12 9.43
CA LYS A 410 -21.63 -2.18 9.75
C LYS A 410 -21.61 -3.25 8.67
N ASN A 411 -21.48 -4.50 9.07
CA ASN A 411 -21.49 -5.62 8.14
C ASN A 411 -22.90 -5.84 7.58
N LYS A 412 -23.04 -5.92 6.26
CA LYS A 412 -24.29 -6.13 5.53
C LYS A 412 -24.00 -7.02 4.33
N TYR A 413 -24.73 -8.12 4.20
CA TYR A 413 -24.48 -9.03 3.09
C TYR A 413 -25.06 -8.49 1.78
N VAL A 414 -24.28 -8.62 0.70
CA VAL A 414 -24.69 -8.19 -0.64
C VAL A 414 -24.40 -9.27 -1.69
N PRO A 415 -25.18 -9.34 -2.79
CA PRO A 415 -24.98 -10.35 -3.83
C PRO A 415 -23.60 -10.32 -4.49
N ASP A 416 -22.95 -9.16 -4.54
CA ASP A 416 -21.59 -9.01 -5.09
C ASP A 416 -20.53 -9.86 -4.36
N ALA A 417 -20.82 -10.32 -3.13
CA ALA A 417 -19.93 -11.20 -2.38
C ALA A 417 -19.98 -12.67 -2.84
N LEU A 418 -20.86 -13.01 -3.79
CA LEU A 418 -21.11 -14.38 -4.23
C LEU A 418 -20.56 -14.65 -5.64
N ASP A 419 -20.11 -15.88 -5.85
CA ASP A 419 -19.71 -16.43 -7.13
C ASP A 419 -20.94 -16.80 -8.00
N PRO A 420 -20.74 -17.17 -9.27
CA PRO A 420 -21.82 -17.63 -10.15
C PRO A 420 -22.60 -18.87 -9.65
N ASN A 421 -22.13 -19.57 -8.62
CA ASN A 421 -22.78 -20.72 -8.02
C ASN A 421 -23.51 -20.38 -6.71
N GLY A 422 -23.54 -19.10 -6.31
CA GLY A 422 -24.13 -18.63 -5.06
C GLY A 422 -23.29 -18.92 -3.81
N LYS A 423 -22.01 -19.25 -3.97
CA LYS A 423 -21.06 -19.44 -2.87
C LYS A 423 -20.28 -18.14 -2.62
N PRO A 424 -19.83 -17.85 -1.38
CA PRO A 424 -18.97 -16.70 -1.13
C PRO A 424 -17.69 -16.73 -1.97
N LEU A 425 -17.32 -15.60 -2.55
CA LEU A 425 -16.01 -15.39 -3.17
C LEU A 425 -14.90 -15.51 -2.13
N LEU A 426 -13.80 -16.17 -2.49
CA LEU A 426 -12.68 -16.41 -1.60
C LEU A 426 -11.76 -15.19 -1.51
N GLY A 427 -11.45 -14.77 -0.28
CA GLY A 427 -10.50 -13.68 -0.04
C GLY A 427 -10.99 -12.32 -0.52
N VAL A 428 -12.31 -12.09 -0.50
CA VAL A 428 -12.95 -10.85 -0.94
C VAL A 428 -13.66 -10.15 0.23
N VAL A 429 -13.59 -8.82 0.23
CA VAL A 429 -14.44 -7.94 1.03
C VAL A 429 -15.12 -6.97 0.07
N VAL A 430 -16.44 -6.86 0.15
CA VAL A 430 -17.18 -5.90 -0.66
C VAL A 430 -17.33 -4.60 0.13
N VAL A 431 -17.04 -3.48 -0.51
CA VAL A 431 -17.12 -2.15 0.11
C VAL A 431 -18.05 -1.24 -0.68
N ASN A 432 -18.61 -0.23 0.00
CA ASN A 432 -19.26 0.87 -0.69
C ASN A 432 -18.23 1.64 -1.53
N ASP A 433 -18.68 2.23 -2.62
CA ASP A 433 -17.86 3.13 -3.43
C ASP A 433 -18.44 4.54 -3.51
N GLU A 434 -19.46 4.86 -2.69
CA GLU A 434 -20.19 6.13 -2.74
C GLU A 434 -19.25 7.34 -2.74
N THR A 435 -19.54 8.29 -3.63
CA THR A 435 -18.87 9.61 -3.62
C THR A 435 -19.66 10.57 -2.74
N ARG A 436 -19.03 11.66 -2.30
CA ARG A 436 -19.71 12.69 -1.50
C ARG A 436 -20.93 13.26 -2.22
N GLU A 437 -20.84 13.42 -3.54
CA GLU A 437 -21.95 13.88 -4.38
C GLU A 437 -23.10 12.87 -4.38
N ARG A 438 -22.82 11.57 -4.48
CA ARG A 438 -23.84 10.51 -4.41
C ARG A 438 -24.52 10.47 -3.05
N ILE A 439 -23.76 10.59 -1.96
CA ILE A 439 -24.32 10.67 -0.61
C ILE A 439 -25.25 11.89 -0.50
N ALA A 440 -24.82 13.05 -0.98
CA ALA A 440 -25.61 14.29 -0.96
C ALA A 440 -26.92 14.13 -1.75
N GLN A 441 -26.86 13.57 -2.96
CA GLN A 441 -28.03 13.31 -3.79
C GLN A 441 -29.00 12.32 -3.13
N ARG A 442 -28.48 11.26 -2.51
CA ARG A 442 -29.29 10.27 -1.80
C ARG A 442 -30.00 10.89 -0.59
N ILE A 443 -29.30 11.69 0.22
CA ILE A 443 -29.89 12.41 1.36
C ILE A 443 -30.99 13.37 0.89
N ALA A 444 -30.72 14.18 -0.15
CA ALA A 444 -31.72 15.08 -0.72
C ALA A 444 -32.97 14.33 -1.22
N ALA A 445 -32.77 13.19 -1.91
CA ALA A 445 -33.88 12.35 -2.38
C ALA A 445 -34.70 11.71 -1.25
N LEU A 446 -34.10 11.43 -0.08
CA LEU A 446 -34.82 10.98 1.11
C LEU A 446 -35.67 12.12 1.69
N GLN A 447 -35.09 13.31 1.81
CA GLN A 447 -35.78 14.51 2.31
C GLN A 447 -36.96 14.91 1.43
N ASP A 448 -36.80 14.86 0.09
CA ASP A 448 -37.87 15.13 -0.87
C ASP A 448 -39.05 14.14 -0.76
N LYS A 449 -38.78 12.91 -0.31
CA LYS A 449 -39.80 11.88 -0.02
C LYS A 449 -40.42 12.03 1.38
N GLY A 450 -40.02 13.04 2.16
CA GLY A 450 -40.45 13.24 3.53
C GLY A 450 -39.87 12.23 4.53
N ILE A 451 -38.78 11.52 4.16
CA ILE A 451 -38.09 10.58 5.04
C ILE A 451 -37.06 11.37 5.85
N GLN A 452 -37.21 11.40 7.17
CA GLN A 452 -36.19 11.95 8.06
C GLN A 452 -34.98 11.02 8.11
N THR A 453 -33.79 11.58 7.96
CA THR A 453 -32.51 10.87 8.08
C THR A 453 -31.52 11.72 8.87
N ASP A 454 -30.73 11.07 9.73
CA ASP A 454 -29.62 11.68 10.48
C ASP A 454 -28.29 11.61 9.69
N GLU A 455 -28.33 11.08 8.47
CA GLU A 455 -27.16 10.99 7.61
C GLU A 455 -26.65 12.37 7.20
N ILE A 456 -25.34 12.53 7.24
CA ILE A 456 -24.64 13.74 6.78
C ILE A 456 -23.61 13.36 5.72
N VAL A 457 -23.36 14.27 4.79
CA VAL A 457 -22.27 14.12 3.83
C VAL A 457 -20.96 14.26 4.61
N PRO A 458 -20.11 13.23 4.66
CA PRO A 458 -18.87 13.32 5.41
C PRO A 458 -17.88 14.27 4.72
N ALA A 459 -16.88 14.74 5.47
CA ALA A 459 -15.76 15.52 4.91
C ALA A 459 -14.96 14.68 3.89
N GLU A 460 -14.72 13.41 4.23
CA GLU A 460 -14.19 12.36 3.37
C GLU A 460 -15.00 11.07 3.56
N THR A 461 -15.33 10.38 2.46
CA THR A 461 -15.88 9.02 2.48
C THR A 461 -14.84 8.01 2.93
N GLU A 462 -15.26 6.80 3.32
CA GLU A 462 -14.31 5.73 3.69
C GLU A 462 -13.35 5.40 2.54
N SER A 463 -13.83 5.47 1.30
CA SER A 463 -13.00 5.25 0.10
C SER A 463 -11.94 6.33 -0.08
N GLU A 464 -12.27 7.58 0.22
CA GLU A 464 -11.30 8.70 0.19
C GLU A 464 -10.26 8.56 1.31
N ARG A 465 -10.68 8.30 2.56
CA ARG A 465 -9.78 8.13 3.72
C ARG A 465 -8.77 7.00 3.57
N GLN A 466 -9.16 5.93 2.85
CA GLN A 466 -8.32 4.77 2.59
C GLN A 466 -7.69 4.78 1.19
N GLY A 467 -7.97 5.83 0.39
CA GLY A 467 -7.48 6.00 -0.98
C GLY A 467 -7.84 4.87 -1.94
N ARG A 468 -8.95 4.17 -1.72
CA ARG A 468 -9.32 2.91 -2.40
C ARG A 468 -9.48 3.12 -3.91
N ASP A 469 -8.91 2.19 -4.67
CA ASP A 469 -9.36 1.84 -6.01
C ASP A 469 -9.69 0.33 -6.04
N PHE A 470 -10.15 -0.20 -7.18
CA PHE A 470 -10.51 -1.62 -7.28
C PHE A 470 -9.64 -2.34 -8.30
N ASP A 471 -8.37 -1.94 -8.44
CA ASP A 471 -7.42 -2.54 -9.39
C ASP A 471 -6.53 -3.65 -8.80
N GLY A 472 -6.83 -4.05 -7.56
CA GLY A 472 -6.15 -5.12 -6.81
C GLY A 472 -5.95 -4.78 -5.32
N ASP A 473 -6.50 -3.65 -4.87
CA ASP A 473 -6.43 -3.20 -3.49
C ASP A 473 -6.96 -4.23 -2.50
N THR A 474 -6.39 -4.17 -1.30
CA THR A 474 -6.77 -5.04 -0.19
C THR A 474 -6.94 -4.25 1.09
N ILE A 475 -7.83 -4.69 1.96
CA ILE A 475 -8.03 -4.09 3.29
C ILE A 475 -7.86 -5.13 4.40
N GLY A 476 -7.45 -4.66 5.57
CA GLY A 476 -7.50 -5.39 6.83
C GLY A 476 -8.89 -5.29 7.46
N THR A 477 -9.45 -6.39 7.98
CA THR A 477 -10.75 -6.43 8.68
C THR A 477 -10.70 -7.27 9.97
N GLU A 478 -11.40 -6.80 11.00
CA GLU A 478 -11.65 -7.54 12.24
C GLU A 478 -12.89 -7.02 12.97
N THR A 479 -13.51 -7.85 13.79
CA THR A 479 -14.65 -7.50 14.64
C THR A 479 -14.30 -6.43 15.67
N ALA A 480 -15.10 -5.36 15.75
CA ALA A 480 -14.91 -4.28 16.70
C ALA A 480 -15.02 -4.73 18.16
N THR A 481 -15.88 -5.71 18.42
CA THR A 481 -16.10 -6.29 19.77
C THR A 481 -14.86 -6.97 20.35
N LYS A 482 -13.93 -7.42 19.51
CA LYS A 482 -12.66 -8.01 19.92
C LYS A 482 -11.70 -6.99 20.54
N TYR A 483 -11.79 -5.73 20.12
CA TYR A 483 -10.90 -4.65 20.56
C TYR A 483 -11.71 -3.43 21.02
N PRO A 484 -12.34 -3.47 22.20
CA PRO A 484 -13.26 -2.43 22.65
C PRO A 484 -12.59 -1.07 22.90
N LYS A 485 -11.34 -1.04 23.39
CA LYS A 485 -10.60 0.21 23.63
C LYS A 485 -10.07 0.79 22.32
N PHE A 486 -9.56 -0.06 21.42
CA PHE A 486 -9.14 0.37 20.10
C PHE A 486 -10.33 0.89 19.28
N THR A 487 -11.48 0.21 19.33
CA THR A 487 -12.72 0.66 18.70
C THR A 487 -13.19 2.02 19.25
N GLN A 488 -13.14 2.23 20.56
CA GLN A 488 -13.48 3.53 21.16
C GLN A 488 -12.54 4.64 20.68
N GLU A 489 -11.24 4.35 20.57
CA GLU A 489 -10.25 5.29 20.04
C GLU A 489 -10.52 5.62 18.57
N VAL A 490 -10.85 4.63 17.74
CA VAL A 490 -11.22 4.84 16.33
C VAL A 490 -12.49 5.69 16.22
N LYS A 491 -13.52 5.45 17.04
CA LYS A 491 -14.71 6.30 17.08
C LYS A 491 -14.35 7.74 17.45
N ARG A 492 -13.50 7.93 18.46
CA ARG A 492 -13.04 9.26 18.91
C ARG A 492 -12.27 10.00 17.81
N ARG A 493 -11.30 9.34 17.18
CA ARG A 493 -10.44 9.92 16.12
C ARG A 493 -11.23 10.34 14.88
N ASN A 494 -12.29 9.61 14.55
CA ASN A 494 -13.14 9.92 13.41
C ASN A 494 -14.23 10.98 13.69
N LEU A 495 -14.30 11.54 14.91
CA LEU A 495 -15.17 12.69 15.19
C LEU A 495 -14.65 13.93 14.44
N PRO A 496 -15.54 14.82 13.95
CA PRO A 496 -15.13 15.99 13.15
C PRO A 496 -14.07 16.88 13.80
N GLU A 497 -14.10 17.02 15.12
CA GLU A 497 -13.15 17.82 15.90
C GLU A 497 -11.77 17.16 16.11
N ASN A 498 -11.65 15.86 15.88
CA ASN A 498 -10.41 15.09 16.06
C ASN A 498 -9.82 14.56 14.74
N ALA A 499 -10.65 14.45 13.69
CA ALA A 499 -10.24 13.94 12.40
C ALA A 499 -9.28 14.92 11.71
N TYR A 500 -8.27 14.40 11.05
CA TYR A 500 -7.38 15.22 10.25
C TYR A 500 -8.14 15.83 9.07
N SER A 501 -7.69 17.00 8.62
CA SER A 501 -8.23 17.60 7.40
C SER A 501 -7.99 16.68 6.18
N PRO A 502 -8.91 16.65 5.22
CA PRO A 502 -8.76 15.84 4.01
C PRO A 502 -7.47 16.12 3.27
N ILE A 503 -6.75 15.07 2.89
CA ILE A 503 -5.48 15.23 2.16
C ILE A 503 -5.79 15.59 0.71
N LYS A 504 -5.34 16.76 0.28
CA LYS A 504 -5.54 17.21 -1.09
C LYS A 504 -4.77 16.33 -2.07
N LYS A 505 -5.49 15.69 -2.99
CA LYS A 505 -4.90 14.99 -4.14
C LYS A 505 -4.81 15.94 -5.34
N GLU A 506 -3.59 16.10 -5.85
CA GLU A 506 -3.34 16.95 -6.99
C GLU A 506 -3.66 16.26 -8.32
N GLU A 507 -4.15 17.02 -9.30
CA GLU A 507 -4.30 16.51 -10.66
C GLU A 507 -2.95 16.11 -11.24
N LYS A 508 -2.92 14.94 -11.90
CA LYS A 508 -1.72 14.42 -12.56
C LYS A 508 -1.30 15.37 -13.69
N ALA A 509 -0.06 15.83 -13.63
CA ALA A 509 0.50 16.73 -14.62
C ALA A 509 1.56 16.03 -15.48
N SER A 510 1.46 16.21 -16.79
CA SER A 510 2.44 15.68 -17.75
C SER A 510 3.74 16.46 -17.75
N PHE A 511 4.83 15.82 -18.18
CA PHE A 511 6.10 16.51 -18.41
C PHE A 511 6.01 17.39 -19.67
N PRO A 512 6.88 18.41 -19.79
CA PRO A 512 7.05 19.14 -21.05
C PRO A 512 7.28 18.15 -22.22
N PRO A 513 6.62 18.35 -23.38
CA PRO A 513 6.71 17.39 -24.51
C PRO A 513 8.13 17.14 -25.03
N ASP A 514 9.03 18.11 -24.84
CA ASP A 514 10.43 18.10 -25.24
C ASP A 514 11.37 17.50 -24.18
N LYS A 515 10.86 17.18 -22.98
CA LYS A 515 11.67 16.55 -21.94
C LYS A 515 12.04 15.11 -22.36
N PRO A 516 13.32 14.72 -22.36
CA PRO A 516 13.75 13.36 -22.67
C PRO A 516 13.21 12.32 -21.69
N PHE A 517 12.98 11.10 -22.17
CA PHE A 517 12.41 10.05 -21.34
C PHE A 517 13.38 9.56 -20.25
N GLU A 518 14.68 9.62 -20.50
CA GLU A 518 15.75 9.29 -19.56
C GLU A 518 15.68 10.17 -18.32
N GLU A 519 15.48 11.49 -18.49
CA GLU A 519 15.27 12.42 -17.37
C GLU A 519 13.95 12.15 -16.62
N ILE A 520 12.90 11.79 -17.35
CA ILE A 520 11.61 11.41 -16.77
C ILE A 520 11.77 10.12 -15.94
N ALA A 521 12.51 9.12 -16.44
CA ALA A 521 12.73 7.85 -15.78
C ALA A 521 13.53 8.01 -14.48
N ILE A 522 14.61 8.80 -14.48
CA ILE A 522 15.35 9.15 -13.26
C ILE A 522 14.44 9.82 -12.25
N PHE A 523 13.69 10.85 -12.66
CA PHE A 523 12.75 11.54 -11.77
C PHE A 523 11.71 10.60 -11.15
N MET A 524 11.16 9.68 -11.94
CA MET A 524 10.10 8.77 -11.52
C MET A 524 10.61 7.56 -10.71
N SER A 525 11.93 7.34 -10.67
CA SER A 525 12.55 6.26 -9.90
C SER A 525 12.73 6.56 -8.41
N ASP A 526 12.44 7.78 -7.96
CA ASP A 526 12.56 8.15 -6.54
C ASP A 526 11.58 7.37 -5.65
N GLY A 527 12.09 6.32 -5.03
CA GLY A 527 11.40 5.57 -3.97
C GLY A 527 11.79 5.99 -2.55
N ILE A 528 12.79 6.86 -2.40
CA ILE A 528 13.35 7.22 -1.08
C ILE A 528 12.43 8.21 -0.36
N SER A 529 11.88 9.17 -1.10
CA SER A 529 11.05 10.23 -0.52
C SER A 529 9.85 9.70 0.26
N VAL A 530 9.15 8.66 -0.25
CA VAL A 530 8.00 8.04 0.44
C VAL A 530 8.41 7.51 1.81
N GLY A 531 9.52 6.77 1.89
CA GLY A 531 10.02 6.22 3.15
C GLY A 531 10.45 7.29 4.15
N VAL A 532 11.09 8.37 3.67
CA VAL A 532 11.52 9.49 4.51
C VAL A 532 10.33 10.26 5.07
N ILE A 533 9.36 10.60 4.22
CA ILE A 533 8.16 11.35 4.61
C ILE A 533 7.28 10.52 5.53
N ASN A 534 7.10 9.22 5.26
CA ASN A 534 6.29 8.35 6.11
C ASN A 534 6.89 8.21 7.51
N ASN A 535 8.21 8.00 7.63
CA ASN A 535 8.87 7.98 8.96
C ASN A 535 8.73 9.32 9.69
N HIS A 536 8.74 10.44 8.98
CA HIS A 536 8.51 11.75 9.56
C HIS A 536 7.05 11.91 10.06
N ALA A 537 6.05 11.52 9.26
CA ALA A 537 4.64 11.52 9.65
C ALA A 537 4.42 10.68 10.91
N THR A 538 4.93 9.45 10.92
CA THR A 538 4.88 8.56 12.10
C THR A 538 5.51 9.18 13.34
N ALA A 539 6.63 9.91 13.19
CA ALA A 539 7.25 10.60 14.32
C ALA A 539 6.32 11.66 14.91
N ILE A 540 5.65 12.46 14.07
CA ILE A 540 4.74 13.50 14.53
C ILE A 540 3.51 12.88 15.21
N GLU A 541 2.93 11.83 14.62
CA GLU A 541 1.80 11.10 15.21
C GLU A 541 2.14 10.50 16.59
N ALA A 542 3.34 9.93 16.73
CA ALA A 542 3.81 9.41 18.00
C ALA A 542 3.88 10.50 19.08
N LEU A 543 4.35 11.71 18.71
CA LEU A 543 4.44 12.85 19.63
C LEU A 543 3.05 13.47 19.93
N GLU A 544 2.13 13.51 18.97
CA GLU A 544 0.74 13.91 19.23
C GLU A 544 0.07 12.94 20.21
N SER A 545 0.21 11.63 19.98
CA SER A 545 -0.33 10.59 20.85
C SER A 545 0.29 10.56 22.24
N GLU A 546 1.57 10.91 22.36
CA GLU A 546 2.23 11.10 23.67
C GLU A 546 1.56 12.23 24.47
N ILE A 547 1.16 13.32 23.82
CA ILE A 547 0.42 14.40 24.49
C ILE A 547 -0.95 13.90 24.97
N ASP A 548 -1.66 13.11 24.16
CA ASP A 548 -2.94 12.51 24.56
C ASP A 548 -2.78 11.62 25.81
N LEU A 549 -1.73 10.80 25.86
CA LEU A 549 -1.40 9.98 27.03
C LEU A 549 -1.04 10.82 28.25
N LEU A 550 -0.24 11.87 28.06
CA LEU A 550 0.16 12.76 29.14
C LEU A 550 -1.03 13.56 29.69
N GLN A 551 -1.96 13.98 28.83
CA GLN A 551 -3.19 14.66 29.26
C GLN A 551 -4.05 13.76 30.14
N GLU A 552 -4.27 12.51 29.72
CA GLU A 552 -5.15 11.56 30.41
C GLU A 552 -4.52 10.94 31.66
N TYR A 553 -3.27 10.48 31.58
CA TYR A 553 -2.61 9.70 32.64
C TYR A 553 -1.46 10.41 33.34
N GLY A 554 -0.96 11.52 32.78
CA GLY A 554 0.14 12.27 33.36
C GLY A 554 -0.22 12.92 34.68
N ASN A 555 0.63 12.75 35.69
CA ASN A 555 0.53 13.51 36.93
C ASN A 555 0.99 14.97 36.70
N LEU A 556 0.68 15.86 37.64
CA LEU A 556 1.02 17.28 37.53
C LEU A 556 2.52 17.53 37.31
N SER A 557 3.38 16.76 37.98
CA SER A 557 4.84 16.91 37.84
C SER A 557 5.30 16.58 36.42
N GLN A 558 4.80 15.48 35.84
CA GLN A 558 5.12 15.07 34.47
C GLN A 558 4.63 16.09 33.45
N LYS A 559 3.42 16.64 33.65
CA LYS A 559 2.88 17.68 32.78
C LYS A 559 3.70 18.98 32.85
N VAL A 560 4.12 19.39 34.05
CA VAL A 560 5.01 20.55 34.24
C VAL A 560 6.36 20.32 33.58
N GLU A 561 6.95 19.14 33.76
CA GLU A 561 8.22 18.77 33.15
C GLU A 561 8.15 18.83 31.63
N TYR A 562 7.11 18.25 31.02
CA TYR A 562 6.87 18.35 29.59
C TYR A 562 6.81 19.79 29.11
N VAL A 563 6.00 20.63 29.76
CA VAL A 563 5.85 22.05 29.38
C VAL A 563 7.18 22.79 29.46
N LYS A 564 8.00 22.51 30.47
CA LYS A 564 9.34 23.12 30.59
C LYS A 564 10.28 22.63 29.49
N THR A 565 10.36 21.33 29.25
CA THR A 565 11.23 20.74 28.23
C THR A 565 10.90 21.25 26.82
N VAL A 566 9.62 21.26 26.45
CA VAL A 566 9.18 21.81 25.15
C VAL A 566 9.42 23.32 25.10
N GLY A 567 9.16 24.03 26.21
CA GLY A 567 9.39 25.48 26.31
C GLY A 567 10.85 25.85 26.11
N GLU A 568 11.78 25.09 26.68
CA GLU A 568 13.22 25.25 26.48
C GLU A 568 13.60 25.11 25.00
N HIS A 569 13.11 24.06 24.33
CA HIS A 569 13.31 23.87 22.89
C HIS A 569 12.76 25.05 22.07
N TYR A 570 11.54 25.49 22.34
CA TYR A 570 10.92 26.60 21.62
C TYR A 570 11.58 27.96 21.87
N ASN A 571 12.06 28.21 23.10
CA ASN A 571 12.89 29.38 23.39
C ASN A 571 14.21 29.34 22.58
N GLN A 572 14.80 28.16 22.36
CA GLN A 572 15.97 28.01 21.49
C GLN A 572 15.62 28.33 20.02
N LEU A 573 14.50 27.83 19.50
CA LEU A 573 14.04 28.14 18.14
C LEU A 573 13.79 29.64 17.95
N ILE A 574 13.12 30.30 18.91
CA ILE A 574 12.88 31.75 18.90
C ILE A 574 14.20 32.52 18.95
N SER A 575 15.18 32.04 19.71
CA SER A 575 16.52 32.64 19.77
C SER A 575 17.27 32.51 18.44
N GLN A 576 17.10 31.38 17.73
CA GLN A 576 17.66 31.17 16.39
C GLN A 576 16.99 32.07 15.35
N GLU A 577 15.66 32.25 15.41
CA GLU A 577 14.92 33.18 14.54
C GLU A 577 15.41 34.63 14.72
N ASN A 578 15.68 35.04 15.95
CA ASN A 578 16.13 36.40 16.29
C ASN A 578 17.65 36.61 16.20
N ASN A 579 18.41 35.62 15.70
CA ASN A 579 19.86 35.72 15.59
C ASN A 579 20.26 36.80 14.55
N GLN A 580 21.04 37.80 14.98
CA GLN A 580 21.43 38.93 14.13
C GLN A 580 22.34 38.58 12.95
N ARG A 581 23.07 37.45 13.02
CA ARG A 581 24.05 37.05 11.99
C ARG A 581 23.50 36.03 11.00
N ASN A 582 22.75 35.05 11.50
CA ASN A 582 22.18 33.98 10.68
C ASN A 582 20.80 33.59 11.24
N PRO A 583 19.75 34.39 10.98
CA PRO A 583 18.41 34.09 11.45
C PRO A 583 17.88 32.84 10.75
N ILE A 584 17.37 31.89 11.54
CA ILE A 584 16.69 30.71 11.03
C ILE A 584 15.20 30.90 11.31
N PRO A 585 14.40 31.34 10.33
CA PRO A 585 13.00 31.67 10.56
C PRO A 585 12.23 30.44 11.02
N ILE A 586 11.26 30.65 11.90
CA ILE A 586 10.26 29.62 12.19
C ILE A 586 9.21 29.70 11.10
N LYS A 587 8.81 28.55 10.55
CA LYS A 587 7.76 28.48 9.54
C LYS A 587 6.49 29.21 10.03
N SER A 588 6.00 30.16 9.23
CA SER A 588 4.96 31.11 9.64
C SER A 588 3.71 30.43 10.19
N GLN A 589 3.30 29.30 9.59
CA GLN A 589 2.12 28.54 9.99
C GLN A 589 2.21 27.96 11.42
N TYR A 590 3.41 27.70 11.94
CA TYR A 590 3.62 27.12 13.27
C TYR A 590 4.13 28.12 14.31
N ARG A 591 4.53 29.31 13.86
CA ARG A 591 5.20 30.31 14.69
C ARG A 591 4.35 30.75 15.88
N ASP A 592 3.06 30.99 15.68
CA ASP A 592 2.18 31.48 16.73
C ASP A 592 1.94 30.42 17.83
N TYR A 593 1.87 29.12 17.47
CA TYR A 593 1.83 28.04 18.45
C TYR A 593 3.09 28.04 19.32
N ILE A 594 4.27 28.10 18.68
CA ILE A 594 5.58 28.07 19.34
C ILE A 594 5.75 29.26 20.30
N VAL A 595 5.41 30.47 19.86
CA VAL A 595 5.53 31.69 20.68
C VAL A 595 4.56 31.66 21.85
N GLN A 596 3.30 31.28 21.64
CA GLN A 596 2.32 31.19 22.73
C GLN A 596 2.71 30.11 23.75
N PHE A 597 3.17 28.94 23.28
CA PHE A 597 3.64 27.88 24.15
C PHE A 597 4.84 28.36 25.00
N ALA A 598 5.84 29.00 24.38
CA ALA A 598 7.00 29.52 25.09
C ALA A 598 6.61 30.60 26.13
N GLN A 599 5.64 31.46 25.83
CA GLN A 599 5.11 32.45 26.78
C GLN A 599 4.48 31.81 28.01
N ILE A 600 3.77 30.68 27.83
CA ILE A 600 3.21 29.91 28.95
C ILE A 600 4.34 29.25 29.74
N ALA A 601 5.27 28.58 29.07
CA ALA A 601 6.39 27.88 29.73
C ALA A 601 7.30 28.82 30.54
N ASN A 602 7.39 30.09 30.15
CA ASN A 602 8.18 31.12 30.84
C ASN A 602 7.45 31.78 32.03
N GLN A 603 6.20 31.41 32.32
CA GLN A 603 5.51 31.91 33.52
C GLN A 603 6.21 31.42 34.80
N THR A 604 6.25 32.27 35.83
CA THR A 604 6.87 31.91 37.12
C THR A 604 6.13 30.78 37.82
N GLU A 605 4.80 30.69 37.61
CA GLU A 605 3.94 29.65 38.14
C GLU A 605 3.09 29.06 37.00
N LEU A 606 3.11 27.73 36.87
CA LEU A 606 2.34 26.99 35.87
C LEU A 606 1.09 26.43 36.53
N THR A 607 -0.04 27.12 36.38
CA THR A 607 -1.34 26.63 36.86
C THR A 607 -1.83 25.46 35.99
N PRO A 608 -2.74 24.60 36.50
CA PRO A 608 -3.32 23.52 35.71
C PRO A 608 -3.95 23.98 34.39
N GLU A 609 -4.58 25.16 34.37
CA GLU A 609 -5.19 25.74 33.17
C GLU A 609 -4.13 26.10 32.12
N LEU A 610 -3.03 26.74 32.55
CA LEU A 610 -1.91 27.09 31.67
C LEU A 610 -1.24 25.84 31.10
N ILE A 611 -1.05 24.81 31.94
CA ILE A 611 -0.48 23.53 31.51
C ILE A 611 -1.37 22.88 30.44
N ASN A 612 -2.68 22.80 30.67
CA ASN A 612 -3.61 22.21 29.69
C ASN A 612 -3.64 23.02 28.39
N GLN A 613 -3.58 24.35 28.47
CA GLN A 613 -3.48 25.22 27.31
C GLN A 613 -2.20 24.96 26.50
N ALA A 614 -1.05 24.82 27.17
CA ALA A 614 0.22 24.51 26.51
C ALA A 614 0.18 23.14 25.81
N LEU A 615 -0.35 22.11 26.49
CA LEU A 615 -0.51 20.78 25.89
C LEU A 615 -1.41 20.84 24.64
N LEU A 616 -2.53 21.55 24.70
CA LEU A 616 -3.44 21.71 23.57
C LEU A 616 -2.80 22.46 22.39
N LEU A 617 -2.05 23.54 22.65
CA LEU A 617 -1.33 24.29 21.62
C LEU A 617 -0.33 23.40 20.87
N ASN A 618 0.46 22.60 21.61
CA ASN A 618 1.44 21.74 20.97
C ASN A 618 0.80 20.58 20.21
N ARG A 619 -0.25 20.00 20.79
CA ARG A 619 -1.05 18.95 20.14
C ARG A 619 -1.61 19.44 18.81
N GLN A 620 -2.21 20.64 18.78
CA GLN A 620 -2.76 21.22 17.55
C GLN A 620 -1.66 21.49 16.52
N MET A 621 -0.50 21.99 16.94
CA MET A 621 0.62 22.21 16.03
C MET A 621 1.07 20.90 15.36
N TYR A 622 1.21 19.80 16.11
CA TYR A 622 1.53 18.49 15.55
C TYR A 622 0.41 17.94 14.66
N HIS A 623 -0.85 18.17 15.04
CA HIS A 623 -2.00 17.79 14.23
C HIS A 623 -1.97 18.47 12.84
N ASP A 624 -1.67 19.77 12.79
CA ASP A 624 -1.53 20.52 11.54
C ASP A 624 -0.31 20.02 10.72
N MET A 625 0.80 19.68 11.39
CA MET A 625 1.99 19.09 10.75
C MET A 625 1.74 17.73 10.10
N ILE A 626 0.88 16.89 10.68
CA ILE A 626 0.49 15.60 10.09
C ILE A 626 -0.26 15.81 8.78
N GLY A 627 -1.14 16.81 8.71
CA GLY A 627 -1.82 17.17 7.46
C GLY A 627 -0.84 17.55 6.34
N GLU A 628 0.18 18.34 6.67
CA GLU A 628 1.23 18.70 5.71
C GLU A 628 2.12 17.51 5.30
N ALA A 629 2.49 16.66 6.27
CA ALA A 629 3.25 15.44 5.98
C ALA A 629 2.44 14.49 5.08
N GLY A 630 1.14 14.34 5.33
CA GLY A 630 0.22 13.56 4.48
C GLY A 630 0.13 14.11 3.06
N TYR A 631 0.07 15.43 2.89
CA TYR A 631 0.10 16.06 1.56
C TYR A 631 1.41 15.79 0.80
N GLN A 632 2.57 15.95 1.46
CA GLN A 632 3.86 15.63 0.83
C GLN A 632 3.97 14.13 0.50
N ASN A 633 3.45 13.25 1.37
CA ASN A 633 3.44 11.82 1.11
C ASN A 633 2.56 11.47 -0.10
N GLN A 634 1.41 12.13 -0.26
CA GLN A 634 0.56 11.94 -1.43
C GLN A 634 1.27 12.35 -2.72
N ILE A 635 2.03 13.45 -2.73
CA ILE A 635 2.85 13.84 -3.89
C ILE A 635 3.95 12.80 -4.15
N ALA A 636 4.64 12.32 -3.11
CA ALA A 636 5.69 11.33 -3.23
C ALA A 636 5.18 10.01 -3.81
N VAL A 637 4.04 9.51 -3.32
CA VAL A 637 3.37 8.32 -3.89
C VAL A 637 2.97 8.55 -5.34
N ASP A 638 2.69 9.79 -5.73
CA ASP A 638 2.20 10.12 -7.05
C ASP A 638 3.30 10.49 -8.06
N ILE A 639 4.57 10.53 -7.64
CA ILE A 639 5.71 10.99 -8.45
C ILE A 639 5.87 10.19 -9.73
N PHE A 640 5.56 8.89 -9.70
CA PHE A 640 5.63 8.00 -10.86
C PHE A 640 4.47 8.20 -11.85
N LYS A 641 3.55 9.14 -11.61
CA LYS A 641 2.42 9.44 -12.49
C LYS A 641 2.30 10.94 -12.80
N SER A 642 3.20 11.77 -12.27
CA SER A 642 3.08 13.23 -12.34
C SER A 642 4.45 13.90 -12.32
N ASN A 643 4.58 15.05 -12.98
CA ASN A 643 5.81 15.84 -13.02
C ASN A 643 6.13 16.63 -11.71
N ARG A 644 5.51 16.26 -10.59
CA ARG A 644 5.60 17.00 -9.31
C ARG A 644 6.39 16.17 -8.30
N ALA A 645 7.38 16.79 -7.67
CA ALA A 645 8.17 16.19 -6.60
C ALA A 645 7.67 16.68 -5.23
N PRO A 646 7.79 15.85 -4.18
CA PRO A 646 7.55 16.31 -2.81
C PRO A 646 8.61 17.32 -2.38
N ASP A 647 8.25 18.20 -1.45
CA ASP A 647 9.15 19.17 -0.84
C ASP A 647 9.80 18.58 0.42
N LEU A 648 11.04 18.11 0.30
CA LEU A 648 11.79 17.54 1.42
C LEU A 648 12.35 18.62 2.37
N ASP A 649 12.43 19.88 1.96
CA ASP A 649 12.83 20.97 2.85
C ASP A 649 11.73 21.22 3.89
N VAL A 650 10.45 21.05 3.52
CA VAL A 650 9.33 21.05 4.47
C VAL A 650 9.49 19.96 5.52
N VAL A 651 9.85 18.73 5.12
CA VAL A 651 10.06 17.60 6.05
C VAL A 651 11.21 17.90 7.02
N LYS A 652 12.32 18.44 6.50
CA LYS A 652 13.50 18.80 7.28
C LYS A 652 13.19 19.93 8.27
N GLU A 653 12.46 20.95 7.84
CA GLU A 653 12.04 22.05 8.69
C GLU A 653 11.08 21.57 9.77
N ASN A 654 10.03 20.81 9.43
CA ASN A 654 9.10 20.27 10.43
C ASN A 654 9.82 19.39 11.46
N SER A 655 10.81 18.59 11.03
CA SER A 655 11.64 17.78 11.94
C SER A 655 12.41 18.63 12.95
N ARG A 656 12.88 19.83 12.57
CA ARG A 656 13.56 20.77 13.48
C ARG A 656 12.62 21.33 14.55
N LEU A 657 11.33 21.44 14.24
CA LEU A 657 10.31 22.00 15.14
C LEU A 657 9.86 20.99 16.21
N LEU A 658 10.12 19.69 16.02
CA LEU A 658 9.82 18.68 17.03
C LEU A 658 10.72 18.85 18.25
N HIS A 659 10.13 18.78 19.45
CA HIS A 659 10.88 18.96 20.70
C HIS A 659 11.87 17.83 21.01
N ARG A 660 11.68 16.66 20.42
CA ARG A 660 12.58 15.51 20.52
C ARG A 660 12.51 14.66 19.26
N ASN A 661 13.56 13.88 19.03
CA ASN A 661 13.53 12.79 18.07
C ASN A 661 12.82 11.57 18.68
N VAL A 662 12.08 10.83 17.85
CA VAL A 662 11.49 9.54 18.21
C VAL A 662 12.49 8.43 17.88
N GLU A 663 13.25 7.99 18.89
CA GLU A 663 14.48 7.19 18.69
C GLU A 663 14.23 5.82 18.04
N TYR A 664 13.08 5.18 18.32
CA TYR A 664 12.77 3.85 17.77
C TYR A 664 12.71 3.83 16.24
N ILE A 665 12.45 4.97 15.59
CA ILE A 665 12.39 5.07 14.12
C ILE A 665 13.75 4.76 13.50
N LYS A 666 14.84 5.18 14.16
CA LYS A 666 16.22 4.90 13.73
C LYS A 666 16.74 3.61 14.34
N SER A 667 16.57 3.41 15.64
CA SER A 667 17.20 2.29 16.36
C SER A 667 16.67 0.92 15.90
N LYS A 668 15.41 0.82 15.45
CA LYS A 668 14.84 -0.44 14.93
C LYS A 668 15.61 -1.05 13.75
N LYS A 669 16.43 -0.25 13.05
CA LYS A 669 17.26 -0.70 11.90
C LYS A 669 18.68 -1.10 12.30
N GLN A 670 19.07 -0.90 13.57
CA GLN A 670 20.43 -1.19 14.03
C GLN A 670 20.64 -2.70 14.20
N HIS A 671 21.85 -3.15 13.87
CA HIS A 671 22.21 -4.57 13.84
C HIS A 671 22.41 -5.19 15.23
N ASP A 672 22.61 -4.39 16.27
CA ASP A 672 22.84 -4.79 17.67
C ASP A 672 21.55 -4.90 18.51
N VAL A 673 20.44 -4.33 18.03
CA VAL A 673 19.13 -4.39 18.71
C VAL A 673 18.62 -5.84 18.78
N PHE A 674 18.26 -6.29 19.98
CA PHE A 674 17.95 -7.66 20.38
C PHE A 674 19.08 -8.68 20.18
N ARG A 675 20.32 -8.19 20.06
CA ARG A 675 21.55 -8.96 20.23
C ARG A 675 22.25 -8.61 21.53
N GLU A 676 22.36 -7.31 21.80
CA GLU A 676 23.06 -6.76 22.98
C GLU A 676 22.15 -5.87 23.84
N SER A 677 21.16 -5.21 23.23
CA SER A 677 20.25 -4.29 23.92
C SER A 677 18.87 -4.26 23.25
N GLY A 678 17.85 -3.79 23.97
CA GLY A 678 16.51 -3.57 23.41
C GLY A 678 16.44 -2.36 22.46
N ILE A 679 15.27 -2.12 21.86
CA ILE A 679 15.06 -0.92 21.02
C ILE A 679 15.08 0.32 21.91
N SER A 680 15.90 1.32 21.58
CA SER A 680 15.97 2.56 22.34
C SER A 680 14.66 3.35 22.29
N THR A 681 14.20 3.83 23.45
CA THR A 681 13.03 4.70 23.62
C THR A 681 13.43 5.89 24.50
N ASN A 682 12.86 7.06 24.23
CA ASN A 682 13.15 8.29 24.97
C ASN A 682 11.87 9.08 25.30
N GLY A 683 10.72 8.42 25.27
CA GLY A 683 9.41 8.96 25.58
C GLY A 683 8.39 7.87 25.91
N LEU A 684 7.12 8.24 25.79
CA LEU A 684 5.95 7.45 26.21
C LEU A 684 4.88 7.40 25.11
N SER A 685 5.26 7.58 23.85
CA SER A 685 4.33 7.34 22.73
C SER A 685 3.80 5.89 22.76
N PRO A 686 2.68 5.58 22.08
CA PRO A 686 2.05 4.27 22.20
C PRO A 686 2.97 3.11 21.79
N ARG A 687 3.83 3.36 20.79
CA ARG A 687 4.88 2.42 20.35
C ARG A 687 5.99 2.27 21.37
N GLU A 688 6.44 3.37 21.98
CA GLU A 688 7.49 3.34 23.00
C GLU A 688 7.04 2.54 24.22
N LEU A 689 5.77 2.66 24.63
CA LEU A 689 5.20 1.84 25.72
C LEU A 689 5.23 0.34 25.38
N MET A 690 4.87 -0.02 24.15
CA MET A 690 4.96 -1.41 23.68
C MET A 690 6.41 -1.91 23.66
N ILE A 691 7.33 -1.10 23.16
CA ILE A 691 8.75 -1.42 23.11
C ILE A 691 9.31 -1.59 24.53
N GLN A 692 8.97 -0.69 25.46
CA GLN A 692 9.42 -0.76 26.85
C GLN A 692 8.97 -2.06 27.51
N LEU A 693 7.70 -2.45 27.34
CA LEU A 693 7.19 -3.74 27.82
C LEU A 693 8.01 -4.93 27.28
N VAL A 694 8.33 -4.93 25.98
CA VAL A 694 9.12 -6.01 25.39
C VAL A 694 10.57 -5.99 25.88
N ASN A 695 11.19 -4.81 25.97
CA ASN A 695 12.54 -4.62 26.48
C ASN A 695 12.69 -5.02 27.95
N GLU A 696 11.63 -4.90 28.76
CA GLU A 696 11.65 -5.35 30.17
C GLU A 696 11.69 -6.88 30.31
N ILE A 697 11.19 -7.60 29.30
CA ILE A 697 11.09 -9.07 29.31
C ILE A 697 12.30 -9.73 28.63
N TYR A 698 12.84 -9.09 27.58
CA TYR A 698 14.08 -9.48 26.92
C TYR A 698 15.28 -9.38 27.87
#